data_AF-A0A2P5A2Y5-F1
#
_entry.id   AF-A0A2P5A2Y5-F1
#
_cell.length_a   1.000
_cell.length_b   1.000
_cell.length_c   1.000
_cell.angle_alpha   90.00
_cell.angle_beta   90.00
_cell.angle_gamma   90.00
#
_symmetry.space_group_name_H-M   'P 1'
#
loop_
_entity.id
_entity.type
_entity.pdbx_description
1 polymer ?
#
loop_
_entity_poly.entity_id
_entity_poly.type
_entity_poly.pdbx_seq_one_letter_code
_entity_poly.pdbx_strand_id
1 'polypeptide(L)'
;MAPGESEPLQAPSDSTPSDSAPATAAAPSPTLPPPEKRSAIKQRSYVVLSFWLVVLLLGVPFWWKTTAIYRADLPLDSMLKWADGKACRPVFPLQISIQADSLQDQEAQNLIRLTQHALDDLNDFSGHHLRLELAPRNAPIPRDDFQTALTIRLKPGTSSSASLNQESAVLDITYPPNHVPSLTSSSSPLASYITNELRATFAEEQSIISYLLSTSSMSTGVRPQGLSPEAAETLSKRTTRSLRYAPTYHLTFSLFTDRGLPNTWDIEAALDEYIRPMLEVLRPIHNFTIDTQVQLYAVPGVQSQVLNKEHLSSFINAAEWPLSPSIGKAPTVNFVIYIGNQTIGLDAETETSQSWMIPQWGTVYLLSQPDTESHVSTATLKQPMLTFGGHLLSLLGTPQSGSLPLRLSTLGRIRSTDLLLRASSTLGSLARLSLALPSISIPRNVADGVSKTMHHLELACADLGGPEGLKHARIAEEEAERAFFEKSMVGQLYFPDEHKIAVYLPLLGPIFVPLVMGLINETKRIIKELKQKALDAKNKKKHIHDGAALDCRVYHPDSFYTEGAAPWKRHAVVFAHPYAPMGGSFDDPLMGIAAEQLRRKGYLLGTFNFRGAGRSAGRTSWTAKPECGDYTSFVGFMAHYLHRLDPFGHRMAEPPSEKTVPPVLMMAGYSYGAMITTQLPPLDQVLEPFSSPDCGSHAAQIRLRAESWAERQTQAVQEARAAMARGQQKASRKTSPTSSSEKSSSPPVAATPAKGKLSPVSGFITPRPAYLLVSPLQGLVTHLATMSLVPSVFARQKPRQEDDAEAKLVRNPTLAVFGDNDIFVPVGKLRAWVGRLSSQPGSQFQGHEIGSAGHFWAEEGVLDAMLDLICDFAGKLYDGN
;
A
#
# COMPACT_ATOMS: atom_id res chain seq x y z
N MET A 1 75.90 10.54 -6.56
CA MET A 1 76.25 11.75 -7.30
C MET A 1 75.72 12.94 -6.52
N ALA A 2 76.58 13.53 -5.72
CA ALA A 2 76.43 14.88 -5.16
C ALA A 2 77.23 15.84 -6.07
N PRO A 3 77.41 17.13 -5.74
CA PRO A 3 76.45 18.21 -5.51
C PRO A 3 76.95 19.54 -6.15
N GLY A 4 76.32 20.68 -5.81
CA GLY A 4 76.89 22.03 -5.95
C GLY A 4 75.77 23.08 -5.92
N GLU A 5 75.85 24.23 -5.25
CA GLU A 5 76.90 24.83 -4.43
C GLU A 5 76.29 26.05 -3.70
N SER A 6 77.00 26.54 -2.68
CA SER A 6 76.56 27.42 -1.59
C SER A 6 77.32 28.76 -1.55
N GLU A 7 76.65 29.81 -1.03
CA GLU A 7 77.18 30.90 -0.15
C GLU A 7 78.21 31.93 -0.71
N PRO A 8 78.65 32.98 0.05
CA PRO A 8 77.96 33.95 0.95
C PRO A 8 78.57 35.39 0.84
N LEU A 9 78.35 36.29 1.84
CA LEU A 9 79.21 37.39 2.39
C LEU A 9 78.32 38.54 2.95
N GLN A 10 78.53 39.26 4.06
CA GLN A 10 79.45 39.28 5.22
C GLN A 10 78.94 40.44 6.14
N ALA A 11 79.11 40.36 7.47
CA ALA A 11 78.87 41.46 8.44
C ALA A 11 80.12 42.40 8.53
N PRO A 12 80.13 43.58 9.22
CA PRO A 12 80.24 43.58 10.70
C PRO A 12 79.76 44.85 11.51
N SER A 13 79.60 44.63 12.83
CA SER A 13 80.03 45.42 14.02
C SER A 13 79.62 46.89 14.34
N ASP A 14 79.22 47.04 15.62
CA ASP A 14 79.57 48.06 16.64
C ASP A 14 78.93 49.47 16.68
N SER A 15 78.16 49.73 17.76
CA SER A 15 78.54 50.63 18.88
C SER A 15 77.38 50.91 19.87
N THR A 16 77.63 50.67 21.16
CA THR A 16 76.97 51.25 22.36
C THR A 16 77.83 52.45 22.86
N PRO A 17 77.50 53.31 23.87
CA PRO A 17 76.60 53.11 25.03
C PRO A 17 75.90 54.37 25.65
N SER A 18 75.31 54.18 26.85
CA SER A 18 75.01 55.14 27.95
C SER A 18 73.75 56.03 27.81
N ASP A 19 72.91 56.29 28.82
CA ASP A 19 73.06 56.12 30.28
C ASP A 19 71.69 56.27 31.01
N SER A 20 71.68 55.86 32.28
CA SER A 20 70.73 56.19 33.38
C SER A 20 69.44 55.38 33.60
N ALA A 21 69.29 54.98 34.87
CA ALA A 21 68.40 53.97 35.45
C ALA A 21 67.08 54.56 36.05
N PRO A 22 66.41 53.92 37.04
CA PRO A 22 65.32 52.95 36.87
C PRO A 22 63.99 53.40 37.55
N ALA A 23 62.84 52.81 37.19
CA ALA A 23 61.74 52.48 38.13
C ALA A 23 60.53 51.82 37.44
N THR A 24 60.09 50.72 38.04
CA THR A 24 58.85 49.95 37.90
C THR A 24 57.57 50.67 37.45
N ALA A 25 56.90 50.14 36.41
CA ALA A 25 55.43 50.19 36.26
C ALA A 25 54.92 49.04 35.37
N ALA A 26 53.76 48.49 35.74
CA ALA A 26 53.15 47.25 35.28
C ALA A 26 52.79 47.18 33.77
N ALA A 27 52.77 45.94 33.24
CA ALA A 27 52.36 45.60 31.87
C ALA A 27 50.84 45.82 31.61
N PRO A 28 50.43 46.31 30.42
CA PRO A 28 49.02 46.36 30.02
C PRO A 28 48.56 45.08 29.30
N SER A 29 47.30 44.71 29.54
CA SER A 29 46.55 43.58 28.97
C SER A 29 46.19 43.74 27.48
N PRO A 30 45.96 42.65 26.72
CA PRO A 30 45.71 42.70 25.27
C PRO A 30 44.30 43.19 24.91
N THR A 31 44.24 44.15 23.98
CA THR A 31 43.03 44.74 23.39
C THR A 31 42.30 43.79 22.44
N LEU A 32 40.99 43.62 22.63
CA LEU A 32 40.05 42.91 21.74
C LEU A 32 39.85 43.67 20.40
N PRO A 33 39.60 42.98 19.27
CA PRO A 33 39.35 43.61 17.98
C PRO A 33 38.00 44.38 17.96
N PRO A 34 37.87 45.43 17.11
CA PRO A 34 36.71 46.32 17.09
C PRO A 34 35.42 45.64 16.58
N PRO A 35 34.24 46.09 17.04
CA PRO A 35 32.95 45.50 16.66
C PRO A 35 32.61 45.72 15.16
N GLU A 36 32.15 44.65 14.51
CA GLU A 36 31.82 44.60 13.08
C GLU A 36 30.67 45.55 12.70
N LYS A 37 30.78 46.25 11.56
CA LYS A 37 29.79 47.25 11.09
C LYS A 37 28.46 46.58 10.69
N ARG A 38 27.33 47.16 11.10
CA ARG A 38 25.96 46.65 10.82
C ARG A 38 25.63 46.44 9.33
N SER A 39 26.29 47.15 8.42
CA SER A 39 26.11 47.01 6.96
C SER A 39 26.73 45.72 6.42
N ALA A 40 27.97 45.41 6.83
CA ALA A 40 28.68 44.17 6.45
C ALA A 40 27.91 42.93 6.91
N ILE A 41 27.32 43.03 8.10
CA ILE A 41 26.50 41.99 8.70
C ILE A 41 25.21 41.72 7.89
N LYS A 42 24.52 42.77 7.44
CA LYS A 42 23.34 42.62 6.55
C LYS A 42 23.73 42.05 5.20
N GLN A 43 24.83 42.50 4.62
CA GLN A 43 25.34 42.00 3.35
C GLN A 43 25.66 40.50 3.42
N ARG A 44 26.31 40.03 4.49
CA ARG A 44 26.56 38.60 4.73
C ARG A 44 25.25 37.80 4.79
N SER A 45 24.24 38.31 5.49
CA SER A 45 22.94 37.65 5.59
C SER A 45 22.22 37.54 4.25
N TYR A 46 22.29 38.58 3.40
CA TYR A 46 21.72 38.55 2.06
C TYR A 46 22.46 37.59 1.13
N VAL A 47 23.80 37.52 1.23
CA VAL A 47 24.61 36.58 0.46
C VAL A 47 24.29 35.13 0.82
N VAL A 48 24.26 34.79 2.12
CA VAL A 48 23.89 33.44 2.57
C VAL A 48 22.48 33.09 2.11
N LEU A 49 21.53 34.02 2.23
CA LEU A 49 20.15 33.80 1.80
C LEU A 49 20.03 33.63 0.28
N SER A 50 20.77 34.40 -0.52
CA SER A 50 20.78 34.23 -1.98
C SER A 50 21.36 32.88 -2.41
N PHE A 51 22.42 32.40 -1.74
CA PHE A 51 22.97 31.07 -2.02
C PHE A 51 21.96 29.96 -1.73
N TRP A 52 21.30 30.00 -0.57
CA TRP A 52 20.27 29.02 -0.23
C TRP A 52 19.04 29.09 -1.14
N LEU A 53 18.66 30.28 -1.60
CA LEU A 53 17.58 30.47 -2.56
C LEU A 53 17.92 29.82 -3.91
N VAL A 54 19.15 29.99 -4.40
CA VAL A 54 19.61 29.32 -5.64
C VAL A 54 19.69 27.81 -5.45
N VAL A 55 20.24 27.33 -4.32
CA VAL A 55 20.32 25.90 -4.03
C VAL A 55 18.93 25.28 -3.97
N LEU A 56 17.95 25.91 -3.32
CA LEU A 56 16.60 25.35 -3.19
C LEU A 56 15.75 25.47 -4.46
N LEU A 57 15.83 26.58 -5.19
CA LEU A 57 14.98 26.80 -6.37
C LEU A 57 15.56 26.20 -7.66
N LEU A 58 16.88 26.16 -7.80
CA LEU A 58 17.56 25.68 -9.01
C LEU A 58 18.38 24.42 -8.73
N GLY A 59 19.19 24.43 -7.67
CA GLY A 59 20.10 23.32 -7.35
C GLY A 59 19.38 22.00 -7.08
N VAL A 60 18.43 21.98 -6.13
CA VAL A 60 17.70 20.77 -5.72
C VAL A 60 16.83 20.23 -6.86
N PRO A 61 16.01 21.03 -7.59
CA PRO A 61 15.21 20.52 -8.69
C PRO A 61 16.05 20.01 -9.87
N PHE A 62 17.16 20.71 -10.19
CA PHE A 62 18.07 20.28 -11.26
C PHE A 62 18.81 18.99 -10.87
N TRP A 63 19.32 18.90 -9.64
CA TRP A 63 19.97 17.70 -9.11
C TRP A 63 19.00 16.52 -9.07
N TRP A 64 17.76 16.72 -8.59
CA TRP A 64 16.74 15.66 -8.57
C TRP A 64 16.41 15.18 -9.98
N LYS A 65 16.27 16.10 -10.95
CA LYS A 65 15.95 15.74 -12.34
C LYS A 65 17.10 15.06 -13.07
N THR A 66 18.35 15.43 -12.78
CA THR A 66 19.54 14.87 -13.43
C THR A 66 20.04 13.59 -12.78
N THR A 67 19.72 13.35 -11.51
CA THR A 67 20.05 12.10 -10.79
C THR A 67 18.91 11.08 -10.80
N ALA A 68 17.70 11.48 -11.22
CA ALA A 68 16.60 10.55 -11.45
C ALA A 68 16.90 9.62 -12.63
N ILE A 69 16.73 8.32 -12.40
CA ILE A 69 16.84 7.30 -13.45
C ILE A 69 15.57 7.41 -14.32
N TYR A 70 15.76 7.50 -15.64
CA TYR A 70 14.62 7.52 -16.56
C TYR A 70 13.84 6.20 -16.48
N ARG A 71 12.53 6.31 -16.28
CA ARG A 71 11.60 5.19 -16.21
C ARG A 71 10.40 5.50 -17.10
N ALA A 72 10.16 4.69 -18.12
CA ALA A 72 8.95 4.76 -18.91
C ALA A 72 7.75 4.22 -18.12
N ASP A 73 6.60 4.87 -18.30
CA ASP A 73 5.34 4.42 -17.69
C ASP A 73 4.85 3.15 -18.39
N LEU A 74 4.52 2.13 -17.60
CA LEU A 74 3.99 0.86 -18.08
C LEU A 74 2.53 0.70 -17.63
N PRO A 75 1.65 0.12 -18.48
CA PRO A 75 0.25 -0.16 -18.13
C PRO A 75 0.15 -1.39 -17.20
N LEU A 76 0.66 -1.27 -15.97
CA LEU A 76 0.82 -2.37 -15.01
C LEU A 76 -0.49 -3.12 -14.75
N ASP A 77 -1.60 -2.41 -14.57
CA ASP A 77 -2.91 -3.01 -14.35
C ASP A 77 -3.36 -3.89 -15.52
N SER A 78 -3.13 -3.44 -16.75
CA SER A 78 -3.48 -4.20 -17.95
C SER A 78 -2.57 -5.41 -18.12
N MET A 79 -1.26 -5.26 -17.87
CA MET A 79 -0.30 -6.38 -17.90
C MET A 79 -0.70 -7.47 -16.89
N LEU A 80 -1.08 -7.08 -15.67
CA LEU A 80 -1.55 -8.00 -14.64
C LEU A 80 -2.89 -8.65 -15.02
N LYS A 81 -3.82 -7.92 -15.64
CA LYS A 81 -5.08 -8.49 -16.16
C LYS A 81 -4.85 -9.57 -17.23
N TRP A 82 -3.85 -9.39 -18.09
CA TRP A 82 -3.42 -10.42 -19.05
C TRP A 82 -2.85 -11.64 -18.33
N ALA A 83 -1.92 -11.43 -17.39
CA ALA A 83 -1.29 -12.51 -16.63
C ALA A 83 -2.28 -13.32 -15.76
N ASP A 84 -3.30 -12.65 -15.21
CA ASP A 84 -4.35 -13.26 -14.38
C ASP A 84 -5.46 -13.94 -15.20
N GLY A 85 -5.43 -13.89 -16.54
CA GLY A 85 -6.46 -14.48 -17.39
C GLY A 85 -7.77 -13.70 -17.46
N LYS A 86 -7.78 -12.44 -17.01
CA LYS A 86 -8.96 -11.57 -17.00
C LYS A 86 -9.16 -10.82 -18.31
N ALA A 87 -8.09 -10.60 -19.07
CA ALA A 87 -8.14 -9.84 -20.33
C ALA A 87 -8.63 -10.67 -21.52
N CYS A 88 -8.31 -11.97 -21.55
CA CYS A 88 -8.66 -12.88 -22.64
C CYS A 88 -9.26 -14.16 -22.05
N ARG A 89 -10.42 -14.55 -22.58
CA ARG A 89 -10.97 -15.90 -22.39
C ARG A 89 -10.74 -16.65 -23.70
N PRO A 90 -9.80 -17.62 -23.75
CA PRO A 90 -9.51 -18.32 -24.99
C PRO A 90 -10.71 -19.16 -25.40
N VAL A 91 -11.37 -18.75 -26.47
CA VAL A 91 -12.47 -19.47 -27.11
C VAL A 91 -12.01 -19.85 -28.52
N PHE A 92 -12.16 -21.12 -28.88
CA PHE A 92 -11.83 -21.67 -30.18
C PHE A 92 -13.14 -21.90 -30.96
N PRO A 93 -13.57 -20.95 -31.80
CA PRO A 93 -14.67 -21.19 -32.71
C PRO A 93 -14.18 -22.05 -33.88
N LEU A 94 -14.44 -23.36 -33.81
CA LEU A 94 -14.10 -24.26 -34.91
C LEU A 94 -15.29 -24.41 -35.84
N GLN A 95 -15.15 -23.96 -37.08
CA GLN A 95 -16.17 -24.17 -38.10
C GLN A 95 -16.07 -25.59 -38.67
N ILE A 96 -17.19 -26.31 -38.64
CA ILE A 96 -17.34 -27.65 -39.20
C ILE A 96 -18.37 -27.58 -40.31
N SER A 97 -17.97 -27.97 -41.51
CA SER A 97 -18.83 -27.96 -42.68
C SER A 97 -19.50 -29.32 -42.87
N ILE A 98 -20.82 -29.37 -43.01
CA ILE A 98 -21.57 -30.62 -43.27
C ILE A 98 -22.04 -30.64 -44.73
N GLN A 99 -21.55 -31.61 -45.49
CA GLN A 99 -21.99 -31.96 -46.84
C GLN A 99 -23.11 -33.01 -46.78
N ALA A 100 -24.32 -32.59 -47.14
CA ALA A 100 -25.53 -33.39 -47.07
C ALA A 100 -26.24 -33.47 -48.43
N ASP A 101 -25.52 -33.80 -49.51
CA ASP A 101 -26.02 -33.75 -50.89
C ASP A 101 -27.25 -34.65 -51.15
N SER A 102 -27.42 -35.68 -50.32
CA SER A 102 -28.50 -36.68 -50.43
C SER A 102 -29.76 -36.32 -49.63
N LEU A 103 -29.74 -35.26 -48.81
CA LEU A 103 -30.89 -34.79 -48.02
C LEU A 103 -31.58 -33.60 -48.68
N GLN A 104 -32.84 -33.34 -48.32
CA GLN A 104 -33.48 -32.06 -48.67
C GLN A 104 -32.90 -30.93 -47.81
N ASP A 105 -32.85 -29.70 -48.33
CA ASP A 105 -32.18 -28.59 -47.64
C ASP A 105 -32.83 -28.28 -46.28
N GLN A 106 -34.16 -28.44 -46.16
CA GLN A 106 -34.88 -28.27 -44.89
C GLN A 106 -34.54 -29.36 -43.86
N GLU A 107 -34.40 -30.61 -44.30
CA GLU A 107 -34.01 -31.74 -43.45
C GLU A 107 -32.56 -31.59 -42.98
N ALA A 108 -31.66 -31.16 -43.88
CA ALA A 108 -30.26 -30.90 -43.57
C ALA A 108 -30.09 -29.75 -42.56
N GLN A 109 -30.85 -28.65 -42.71
CA GLN A 109 -30.86 -27.56 -41.75
C GLN A 109 -31.40 -28.00 -40.38
N ASN A 110 -32.46 -28.82 -40.34
CA ASN A 110 -32.97 -29.35 -39.08
C ASN A 110 -31.97 -30.30 -38.41
N LEU A 111 -31.27 -31.15 -39.19
CA LEU A 111 -30.19 -32.00 -38.69
C LEU A 111 -29.08 -31.17 -38.04
N ILE A 112 -28.61 -30.11 -38.71
CA ILE A 112 -27.57 -29.21 -38.17
C ILE A 112 -28.04 -28.57 -36.87
N ARG A 113 -29.26 -28.04 -36.83
CA ARG A 113 -29.82 -27.42 -35.62
C ARG A 113 -29.88 -28.42 -34.46
N LEU A 114 -30.35 -29.65 -34.70
CA LEU A 114 -30.42 -30.70 -33.68
C LEU A 114 -29.02 -31.14 -33.21
N THR A 115 -28.07 -31.25 -34.13
CA THR A 115 -26.68 -31.64 -33.82
C THR A 115 -25.97 -30.54 -33.03
N GLN A 116 -26.19 -29.26 -33.39
CA GLN A 116 -25.65 -28.12 -32.66
C GLN A 116 -26.24 -28.04 -31.24
N HIS A 117 -27.55 -28.25 -31.08
CA HIS A 117 -28.19 -28.28 -29.76
C HIS A 117 -27.62 -29.41 -28.89
N ALA A 118 -27.45 -30.61 -29.47
CA ALA A 118 -26.85 -31.74 -28.75
C ALA A 118 -25.37 -31.51 -28.40
N LEU A 119 -24.61 -30.81 -29.25
CA LEU A 119 -23.24 -30.38 -28.94
C LEU A 119 -23.22 -29.37 -27.80
N ASP A 120 -24.07 -28.34 -27.86
CA ASP A 120 -24.13 -27.28 -26.85
C ASP A 120 -24.59 -27.82 -25.48
N ASP A 121 -25.53 -28.78 -25.44
CA ASP A 121 -25.99 -29.45 -24.20
C ASP A 121 -24.89 -30.28 -23.52
N LEU A 122 -23.98 -30.86 -24.30
CA LEU A 122 -22.89 -31.72 -23.81
C LEU A 122 -21.61 -30.95 -23.50
N ASN A 123 -21.54 -29.65 -23.83
CA ASN A 123 -20.28 -28.92 -23.80
C ASN A 123 -19.93 -28.42 -22.39
N ASP A 124 -19.29 -29.29 -21.60
CA ASP A 124 -18.74 -28.94 -20.27
C ASP A 124 -17.56 -27.96 -20.35
N PHE A 125 -16.96 -27.74 -21.53
CA PHE A 125 -15.80 -26.88 -21.73
C PHE A 125 -16.15 -25.61 -22.52
N SER A 126 -16.39 -24.53 -21.79
CA SER A 126 -16.71 -23.18 -22.32
C SER A 126 -15.71 -22.55 -23.31
N GLY A 127 -14.54 -23.16 -23.52
CA GLY A 127 -13.51 -22.66 -24.43
C GLY A 127 -13.54 -23.29 -25.83
N HIS A 128 -14.17 -24.45 -26.05
CA HIS A 128 -14.08 -25.17 -27.33
C HIS A 128 -15.47 -25.25 -27.96
N HIS A 129 -15.76 -24.34 -28.90
CA HIS A 129 -17.09 -24.23 -29.51
C HIS A 129 -17.03 -24.71 -30.95
N LEU A 130 -17.60 -25.89 -31.17
CA LEU A 130 -17.82 -26.43 -32.50
C LEU A 130 -19.06 -25.75 -33.11
N ARG A 131 -18.89 -25.09 -34.26
CA ARG A 131 -19.96 -24.41 -35.00
C ARG A 131 -20.20 -25.12 -36.32
N LEU A 132 -21.40 -25.66 -36.47
CA LEU A 132 -21.81 -26.42 -37.65
C LEU A 132 -22.37 -25.48 -38.73
N GLU A 133 -21.90 -25.64 -39.97
CA GLU A 133 -22.41 -24.93 -41.15
C GLU A 133 -22.78 -25.91 -42.26
N LEU A 134 -23.84 -25.60 -43.03
CA LEU A 134 -24.25 -26.42 -44.16
C LEU A 134 -23.41 -26.05 -45.39
N ALA A 135 -22.74 -27.03 -45.99
CA ALA A 135 -22.02 -26.82 -47.24
C ALA A 135 -23.02 -26.65 -48.41
N PRO A 136 -22.69 -25.81 -49.42
CA PRO A 136 -23.44 -25.79 -50.67
C PRO A 136 -23.44 -27.18 -51.34
N ARG A 137 -24.55 -27.53 -52.01
CA ARG A 137 -24.64 -28.80 -52.75
C ARG A 137 -23.53 -28.91 -53.81
N ASN A 138 -22.88 -30.07 -53.87
CA ASN A 138 -21.72 -30.32 -54.75
C ASN A 138 -20.56 -29.33 -54.56
N ALA A 139 -20.43 -28.71 -53.39
CA ALA A 139 -19.28 -27.86 -53.11
C ALA A 139 -17.98 -28.69 -53.23
N PRO A 140 -16.97 -28.20 -53.96
CA PRO A 140 -15.66 -28.84 -53.96
C PRO A 140 -15.14 -28.89 -52.53
N ILE A 141 -14.54 -30.02 -52.16
CA ILE A 141 -13.89 -30.16 -50.85
C ILE A 141 -12.85 -29.05 -50.76
N PRO A 142 -12.92 -28.16 -49.75
CA PRO A 142 -11.90 -27.15 -49.56
C PRO A 142 -10.55 -27.86 -49.39
N ARG A 143 -9.69 -27.75 -50.39
CA ARG A 143 -8.27 -28.07 -50.27
C ARG A 143 -7.63 -26.79 -49.75
N ASP A 144 -7.02 -26.84 -48.57
CA ASP A 144 -6.28 -25.74 -47.93
C ASP A 144 -7.08 -24.59 -47.29
N ASP A 145 -8.39 -24.75 -47.04
CA ASP A 145 -9.11 -23.71 -46.30
C ASP A 145 -8.98 -23.92 -44.79
N PHE A 146 -7.96 -23.30 -44.19
CA PHE A 146 -7.70 -23.33 -42.74
C PHE A 146 -8.84 -22.75 -41.89
N GLN A 147 -9.85 -22.12 -42.51
CA GLN A 147 -11.07 -21.67 -41.84
C GLN A 147 -11.98 -22.84 -41.42
N THR A 148 -12.07 -23.89 -42.24
CA THR A 148 -12.90 -25.07 -41.94
C THR A 148 -12.05 -26.14 -41.25
N ALA A 149 -12.34 -26.44 -39.99
CA ALA A 149 -11.58 -27.40 -39.19
C ALA A 149 -11.81 -28.86 -39.62
N LEU A 150 -13.05 -29.19 -40.00
CA LEU A 150 -13.45 -30.53 -40.45
C LEU A 150 -14.63 -30.45 -41.41
N THR A 151 -14.60 -31.25 -42.48
CA THR A 151 -15.75 -31.44 -43.36
C THR A 151 -16.38 -32.81 -43.13
N ILE A 152 -17.67 -32.87 -42.80
CA ILE A 152 -18.42 -34.12 -42.65
C ILE A 152 -19.16 -34.39 -43.96
N ARG A 153 -18.99 -35.57 -44.54
CA ARG A 153 -19.75 -35.99 -45.72
C ARG A 153 -20.73 -37.08 -45.39
N LEU A 154 -22.01 -36.78 -45.55
CA LEU A 154 -23.11 -37.70 -45.28
C LEU A 154 -23.45 -38.51 -46.54
N LYS A 155 -23.35 -39.84 -46.44
CA LYS A 155 -23.74 -40.76 -47.51
C LYS A 155 -24.84 -41.72 -47.03
N PRO A 156 -25.87 -41.99 -47.84
CA PRO A 156 -26.87 -43.00 -47.48
C PRO A 156 -26.21 -44.40 -47.52
N GLY A 157 -26.51 -45.24 -46.54
CA GLY A 157 -25.96 -46.59 -46.38
C GLY A 157 -26.91 -47.53 -45.63
N THR A 158 -26.45 -48.74 -45.32
CA THR A 158 -27.24 -49.75 -44.58
C THR A 158 -27.10 -49.63 -43.06
N SER A 159 -26.00 -49.05 -42.58
CA SER A 159 -25.70 -48.87 -41.15
C SER A 159 -25.03 -47.52 -40.90
N SER A 160 -25.04 -47.08 -39.64
CA SER A 160 -24.29 -45.89 -39.22
C SER A 160 -22.82 -46.27 -39.02
N SER A 161 -21.92 -45.70 -39.82
CA SER A 161 -20.48 -45.85 -39.66
C SER A 161 -19.76 -44.55 -39.99
N ALA A 162 -18.60 -44.33 -39.38
CA ALA A 162 -17.76 -43.17 -39.60
C ALA A 162 -16.36 -43.62 -40.02
N SER A 163 -15.81 -42.97 -41.05
CA SER A 163 -14.44 -43.20 -41.51
C SER A 163 -13.77 -41.87 -41.83
N LEU A 164 -12.68 -41.56 -41.12
CA LEU A 164 -11.88 -40.37 -41.37
C LEU A 164 -10.88 -40.62 -42.50
N ASN A 165 -10.80 -39.71 -43.46
CA ASN A 165 -9.82 -39.78 -44.54
C ASN A 165 -8.40 -39.53 -43.99
N GLN A 166 -7.38 -40.26 -44.44
CA GLN A 166 -6.00 -40.10 -43.97
C GLN A 166 -5.33 -38.82 -44.51
N GLU A 167 -5.66 -38.43 -45.74
CA GLU A 167 -4.99 -37.35 -46.47
C GLU A 167 -5.70 -36.00 -46.34
N SER A 168 -6.99 -36.00 -46.00
CA SER A 168 -7.81 -34.79 -45.89
C SER A 168 -8.58 -34.71 -44.58
N ALA A 169 -8.97 -33.50 -44.15
CA ALA A 169 -9.84 -33.29 -42.99
C ALA A 169 -11.32 -33.57 -43.34
N VAL A 170 -11.59 -34.77 -43.87
CA VAL A 170 -12.93 -35.21 -44.27
C VAL A 170 -13.35 -36.44 -43.47
N LEU A 171 -14.47 -36.34 -42.77
CA LEU A 171 -15.12 -37.43 -42.06
C LEU A 171 -16.31 -37.93 -42.88
N ASP A 172 -16.17 -39.10 -43.50
CA ASP A 172 -17.27 -39.76 -44.21
C ASP A 172 -18.15 -40.48 -43.17
N ILE A 173 -19.44 -40.14 -43.13
CA ILE A 173 -20.43 -40.80 -42.28
C ILE A 173 -21.50 -41.43 -43.17
N THR A 174 -21.67 -42.75 -43.05
CA THR A 174 -22.83 -43.43 -43.66
C THR A 174 -23.99 -43.46 -42.70
N TYR A 175 -25.21 -43.30 -43.18
CA TYR A 175 -26.41 -43.36 -42.35
C TYR A 175 -27.53 -44.18 -43.01
N PRO A 176 -28.31 -44.94 -42.24
CA PRO A 176 -29.47 -45.62 -42.77
C PRO A 176 -30.65 -44.64 -42.95
N PRO A 177 -31.51 -44.81 -43.97
CA PRO A 177 -32.55 -43.85 -44.31
C PRO A 177 -33.56 -43.57 -43.17
N ASN A 178 -33.74 -44.53 -42.25
CA ASN A 178 -34.60 -44.40 -41.08
C ASN A 178 -34.05 -43.48 -39.98
N HIS A 179 -32.79 -43.06 -40.05
CA HIS A 179 -32.17 -42.15 -39.07
C HIS A 179 -32.27 -40.66 -39.45
N VAL A 180 -32.81 -40.35 -40.65
CA VAL A 180 -33.05 -38.96 -41.08
C VAL A 180 -34.08 -38.31 -40.14
N PRO A 181 -33.80 -37.13 -39.58
CA PRO A 181 -34.74 -36.44 -38.70
C PRO A 181 -36.03 -36.06 -39.43
N SER A 182 -37.18 -36.34 -38.82
CA SER A 182 -38.42 -35.69 -39.23
C SER A 182 -38.38 -34.20 -38.85
N LEU A 183 -39.05 -33.34 -39.63
CA LEU A 183 -39.09 -31.88 -39.40
C LEU A 183 -39.66 -31.49 -38.02
N THR A 184 -40.40 -32.40 -37.37
CA THR A 184 -41.03 -32.18 -36.06
C THR A 184 -40.30 -32.84 -34.89
N SER A 185 -39.28 -33.67 -35.15
CA SER A 185 -38.56 -34.38 -34.10
C SER A 185 -37.66 -33.44 -33.29
N SER A 186 -37.70 -33.55 -31.96
CA SER A 186 -36.81 -32.82 -31.04
C SER A 186 -35.43 -33.47 -30.87
N SER A 187 -35.26 -34.71 -31.34
CA SER A 187 -33.99 -35.45 -31.32
C SER A 187 -33.86 -36.32 -32.57
N SER A 188 -32.63 -36.66 -32.93
CA SER A 188 -32.32 -37.53 -34.07
C SER A 188 -31.20 -38.49 -33.70
N PRO A 189 -31.34 -39.79 -34.01
CA PRO A 189 -30.25 -40.75 -33.80
C PRO A 189 -29.02 -40.40 -34.65
N LEU A 190 -29.22 -39.85 -35.85
CA LEU A 190 -28.12 -39.37 -36.69
C LEU A 190 -27.43 -38.16 -36.05
N ALA A 191 -28.19 -37.19 -35.52
CA ALA A 191 -27.61 -36.04 -34.82
C ALA A 191 -26.76 -36.49 -33.62
N SER A 192 -27.30 -37.37 -32.76
CA SER A 192 -26.56 -37.90 -31.60
C SER A 192 -25.32 -38.71 -32.01
N TYR A 193 -25.38 -39.44 -33.12
CA TYR A 193 -24.22 -40.15 -33.66
C TYR A 193 -23.13 -39.18 -34.12
N ILE A 194 -23.48 -38.17 -34.93
CA ILE A 194 -22.56 -37.12 -35.39
C ILE A 194 -21.93 -36.40 -34.19
N THR A 195 -22.72 -36.05 -33.18
CA THR A 195 -22.24 -35.40 -31.96
C THR A 195 -21.20 -36.24 -31.22
N ASN A 196 -21.42 -37.56 -31.08
CA ASN A 196 -20.47 -38.45 -30.41
C ASN A 196 -19.17 -38.62 -31.20
N GLU A 197 -19.25 -38.74 -32.54
CA GLU A 197 -18.07 -38.83 -33.42
C GLU A 197 -17.24 -37.55 -33.41
N LEU A 198 -17.89 -36.38 -33.42
CA LEU A 198 -17.22 -35.09 -33.30
C LEU A 198 -16.49 -34.94 -31.96
N ARG A 199 -17.15 -35.33 -30.86
CA ARG A 199 -16.51 -35.32 -29.53
C ARG A 199 -15.29 -36.23 -29.49
N ALA A 200 -15.39 -37.45 -30.04
CA ALA A 200 -14.27 -38.38 -30.09
C ALA A 200 -13.10 -37.83 -30.93
N THR A 201 -13.40 -37.17 -32.05
CA THR A 201 -12.40 -36.59 -32.97
C THR A 201 -11.60 -35.46 -32.30
N PHE A 202 -12.25 -34.59 -31.52
CA PHE A 202 -11.60 -33.44 -30.86
C PHE A 202 -11.23 -33.67 -29.39
N ALA A 203 -11.44 -34.87 -28.85
CA ALA A 203 -11.18 -35.18 -27.43
C ALA A 203 -9.71 -34.96 -27.04
N GLU A 204 -8.76 -35.39 -27.89
CA GLU A 204 -7.33 -35.21 -27.64
C GLU A 204 -6.97 -33.73 -27.53
N GLU A 205 -7.45 -32.91 -28.47
CA GLU A 205 -7.24 -31.46 -28.47
C GLU A 205 -7.82 -30.78 -27.23
N GLN A 206 -9.07 -31.08 -26.90
CA GLN A 206 -9.75 -30.52 -25.73
C GLN A 206 -9.01 -30.86 -24.43
N SER A 207 -8.49 -32.08 -24.30
CA SER A 207 -7.71 -32.50 -23.14
C SER A 207 -6.39 -31.74 -23.00
N ILE A 208 -5.68 -31.50 -24.10
CA ILE A 208 -4.41 -30.76 -24.10
C ILE A 208 -4.64 -29.30 -23.76
N ILE A 209 -5.60 -28.65 -24.42
CA ILE A 209 -5.90 -27.23 -24.20
C ILE A 209 -6.37 -26.99 -22.76
N SER A 210 -7.28 -27.82 -22.25
CA SER A 210 -7.73 -27.71 -20.86
C SER A 210 -6.60 -27.89 -19.86
N TYR A 211 -5.65 -28.81 -20.13
CA TYR A 211 -4.46 -28.97 -19.31
C TYR A 211 -3.58 -27.72 -19.33
N LEU A 212 -3.27 -27.16 -20.51
CA LEU A 212 -2.47 -25.93 -20.63
C LEU A 212 -3.09 -24.76 -19.87
N LEU A 213 -4.40 -24.54 -20.02
CA LEU A 213 -5.12 -23.49 -19.30
C LEU A 213 -5.08 -23.71 -17.78
N SER A 214 -5.21 -24.95 -17.31
CA SER A 214 -5.17 -25.29 -15.88
C SER A 214 -3.80 -25.07 -15.23
N THR A 215 -2.72 -25.37 -15.96
CA THR A 215 -1.34 -25.22 -15.45
C THR A 215 -0.85 -23.78 -15.48
N SER A 216 -1.50 -22.93 -16.25
CA SER A 216 -1.16 -21.51 -16.36
C SER A 216 -1.73 -20.67 -15.22
N SER A 217 -1.05 -19.56 -14.90
CA SER A 217 -1.46 -18.57 -13.89
C SER A 217 -2.79 -17.86 -14.21
N MET A 218 -3.33 -18.08 -15.41
CA MET A 218 -4.58 -17.51 -15.91
C MET A 218 -5.83 -18.25 -15.40
N SER A 219 -5.68 -19.33 -14.60
CA SER A 219 -6.82 -20.05 -14.04
C SER A 219 -7.42 -19.30 -12.82
N THR A 220 -8.51 -18.57 -13.07
CA THR A 220 -9.34 -18.00 -12.00
C THR A 220 -10.11 -19.10 -11.28
N GLY A 221 -9.47 -19.85 -10.37
CA GLY A 221 -10.11 -20.64 -9.30
C GLY A 221 -11.13 -21.74 -9.69
N VAL A 222 -11.52 -21.85 -10.96
CA VAL A 222 -12.38 -22.89 -11.49
C VAL A 222 -11.45 -24.02 -11.90
N ARG A 223 -11.39 -25.08 -11.08
CA ARG A 223 -10.85 -26.37 -11.53
C ARG A 223 -11.64 -26.73 -12.79
N PRO A 224 -11.00 -26.93 -13.96
CA PRO A 224 -11.72 -27.47 -15.10
C PRO A 224 -12.27 -28.83 -14.68
N GLN A 225 -13.58 -28.89 -14.46
CA GLN A 225 -14.32 -30.14 -14.33
C GLN A 225 -14.19 -30.82 -15.69
N GLY A 226 -13.29 -31.80 -15.83
CA GLY A 226 -13.12 -32.49 -17.10
C GLY A 226 -11.87 -33.36 -17.24
N LEU A 227 -10.78 -33.06 -16.53
CA LEU A 227 -9.55 -33.87 -16.60
C LEU A 227 -9.46 -34.87 -15.44
N SER A 228 -9.41 -36.16 -15.77
CA SER A 228 -9.07 -37.19 -14.80
C SER A 228 -7.60 -37.03 -14.36
N PRO A 229 -7.23 -37.40 -13.12
CA PRO A 229 -5.85 -37.29 -12.64
C PRO A 229 -4.86 -38.10 -13.49
N GLU A 230 -5.29 -39.24 -14.02
CA GLU A 230 -4.51 -40.08 -14.92
C GLU A 230 -4.27 -39.39 -16.28
N ALA A 231 -5.30 -38.76 -16.85
CA ALA A 231 -5.15 -37.98 -18.09
C ALA A 231 -4.18 -36.80 -17.89
N ALA A 232 -4.25 -36.10 -16.76
CA ALA A 232 -3.32 -35.03 -16.43
C ALA A 232 -1.87 -35.54 -16.31
N GLU A 233 -1.65 -36.71 -15.72
CA GLU A 233 -0.31 -37.31 -15.62
C GLU A 233 0.25 -37.67 -17.01
N THR A 234 -0.54 -38.30 -17.88
CA THR A 234 -0.11 -38.62 -19.26
C THR A 234 0.23 -37.36 -20.07
N LEU A 235 -0.58 -36.30 -19.95
CA LEU A 235 -0.36 -35.01 -20.60
C LEU A 235 0.87 -34.28 -20.05
N SER A 236 1.12 -34.35 -18.75
CA SER A 236 2.33 -33.78 -18.14
C SER A 236 3.60 -34.48 -18.62
N LYS A 237 3.58 -35.82 -18.71
CA LYS A 237 4.68 -36.62 -19.28
C LYS A 237 4.92 -36.25 -20.73
N ARG A 238 3.87 -36.08 -21.52
CA ARG A 238 3.96 -35.65 -22.92
C ARG A 238 4.56 -34.25 -23.06
N THR A 239 4.06 -33.29 -22.29
CA THR A 239 4.53 -31.88 -22.31
C THR A 239 6.00 -31.78 -21.93
N THR A 240 6.45 -32.58 -20.96
CA THR A 240 7.87 -32.62 -20.54
C THR A 240 8.77 -33.25 -21.60
N ARG A 241 8.23 -34.22 -22.37
CA ARG A 241 8.96 -34.90 -23.45
C ARG A 241 9.08 -34.06 -24.73
N SER A 242 8.08 -33.25 -25.02
CA SER A 242 8.05 -32.40 -26.22
C SER A 242 9.01 -31.22 -26.13
N LEU A 243 9.50 -30.77 -27.28
CA LEU A 243 10.26 -29.55 -27.44
C LEU A 243 9.39 -28.34 -27.12
N ARG A 244 10.00 -27.39 -26.41
CA ARG A 244 9.45 -26.04 -26.27
C ARG A 244 9.32 -25.42 -27.65
N TYR A 245 8.22 -24.69 -27.84
CA TYR A 245 7.98 -24.01 -29.11
C TYR A 245 9.13 -23.04 -29.43
N ALA A 246 9.65 -23.13 -30.64
CA ALA A 246 10.53 -22.15 -31.23
C ALA A 246 10.08 -21.88 -32.68
N PRO A 247 10.18 -20.64 -33.18
CA PRO A 247 9.78 -20.32 -34.54
C PRO A 247 10.69 -21.00 -35.58
N THR A 248 11.95 -21.29 -35.20
CA THR A 248 12.94 -21.97 -36.03
C THR A 248 13.58 -23.10 -35.23
N TYR A 249 13.74 -24.28 -35.83
CA TYR A 249 14.51 -25.40 -35.29
C TYR A 249 15.69 -25.75 -36.20
N HIS A 250 16.84 -26.05 -35.59
CA HIS A 250 18.00 -26.59 -36.29
C HIS A 250 17.98 -28.12 -36.20
N LEU A 251 17.92 -28.81 -37.34
CA LEU A 251 17.95 -30.27 -37.40
C LEU A 251 19.34 -30.72 -37.83
N THR A 252 20.02 -31.51 -37.01
CA THR A 252 21.37 -32.01 -37.31
C THR A 252 21.32 -33.50 -37.59
N PHE A 253 21.68 -33.93 -38.81
CA PHE A 253 21.75 -35.34 -39.18
C PHE A 253 23.20 -35.80 -39.14
N SER A 254 23.50 -36.75 -38.28
CA SER A 254 24.87 -37.16 -37.96
C SER A 254 25.07 -38.65 -38.22
N LEU A 255 26.10 -39.00 -39.00
CA LEU A 255 26.52 -40.38 -39.18
C LEU A 255 27.75 -40.66 -38.31
N PHE A 256 27.59 -41.51 -37.29
CA PHE A 256 28.64 -41.87 -36.34
C PHE A 256 29.04 -43.34 -36.53
N THR A 257 30.34 -43.60 -36.57
CA THR A 257 30.92 -44.94 -36.65
C THR A 257 32.09 -45.04 -35.69
N ASP A 258 32.27 -46.20 -35.04
CA ASP A 258 33.43 -46.49 -34.18
C ASP A 258 34.73 -46.68 -34.98
N ARG A 259 34.62 -46.84 -36.30
CA ARG A 259 35.74 -47.11 -37.22
C ARG A 259 35.88 -46.00 -38.25
N GLY A 260 36.77 -46.21 -39.22
CA GLY A 260 36.97 -45.30 -40.36
C GLY A 260 35.97 -45.48 -41.50
N LEU A 261 35.07 -46.46 -41.40
CA LEU A 261 34.06 -46.78 -42.43
C LEU A 261 32.68 -46.98 -41.76
N PRO A 262 31.59 -46.68 -42.49
CA PRO A 262 31.54 -45.94 -43.75
C PRO A 262 31.81 -44.45 -43.55
N ASN A 263 32.38 -43.82 -44.57
CA ASN A 263 32.75 -42.40 -44.56
C ASN A 263 31.89 -41.54 -45.50
N THR A 264 31.01 -42.16 -46.28
CA THR A 264 30.11 -41.49 -47.23
C THR A 264 28.70 -42.07 -47.13
N TRP A 265 27.71 -41.26 -47.48
CA TRP A 265 26.29 -41.59 -47.41
C TRP A 265 25.50 -40.67 -48.33
N ASP A 266 24.41 -41.18 -48.91
CA ASP A 266 23.51 -40.44 -49.80
C ASP A 266 22.46 -39.64 -49.02
N ILE A 267 22.89 -38.83 -48.04
CA ILE A 267 21.96 -38.15 -47.14
C ILE A 267 21.11 -37.08 -47.83
N GLU A 268 21.66 -36.31 -48.77
CA GLU A 268 20.90 -35.23 -49.43
C GLU A 268 19.70 -35.79 -50.20
N ALA A 269 19.92 -36.88 -50.96
CA ALA A 269 18.85 -37.57 -51.68
C ALA A 269 17.79 -38.16 -50.73
N ALA A 270 18.23 -38.77 -49.62
CA ALA A 270 17.33 -39.31 -48.60
C ALA A 270 16.52 -38.21 -47.88
N LEU A 271 17.12 -37.06 -47.61
CA LEU A 271 16.44 -35.91 -47.00
C LEU A 271 15.39 -35.33 -47.93
N ASP A 272 15.72 -35.16 -49.21
CA ASP A 272 14.80 -34.65 -50.23
C ASP A 272 13.59 -35.58 -50.46
N GLU A 273 13.81 -36.89 -50.42
CA GLU A 273 12.74 -37.88 -50.61
C GLU A 273 11.84 -38.05 -49.37
N TYR A 274 12.41 -38.15 -48.17
CA TYR A 274 11.67 -38.58 -46.98
C TYR A 274 11.38 -37.49 -45.94
N ILE A 275 12.26 -36.49 -45.79
CA ILE A 275 12.16 -35.50 -44.72
C ILE A 275 11.61 -34.16 -45.23
N ARG A 276 12.12 -33.65 -46.35
CA ARG A 276 11.75 -32.34 -46.89
C ARG A 276 10.24 -32.19 -47.16
N PRO A 277 9.53 -33.18 -47.72
CA PRO A 277 8.09 -33.08 -47.91
C PRO A 277 7.33 -32.86 -46.61
N MET A 278 7.74 -33.54 -45.53
CA MET A 278 7.16 -33.35 -44.20
C MET A 278 7.47 -31.97 -43.61
N LEU A 279 8.69 -31.46 -43.81
CA LEU A 279 9.08 -30.13 -43.33
C LEU A 279 8.30 -29.01 -44.05
N GLU A 280 8.05 -29.13 -45.35
CA GLU A 280 7.24 -28.15 -46.09
C GLU A 280 5.80 -28.09 -45.56
N VAL A 281 5.24 -29.23 -45.17
CA VAL A 281 3.90 -29.30 -44.55
C VAL A 281 3.87 -28.64 -43.16
N LEU A 282 4.97 -28.71 -42.40
CA LEU A 282 5.11 -28.09 -41.07
C LEU A 282 5.50 -26.60 -41.12
N ARG A 283 5.92 -26.11 -42.29
CA ARG A 283 6.42 -24.73 -42.52
C ARG A 283 5.51 -23.61 -42.01
N PRO A 284 4.16 -23.70 -42.11
CA PRO A 284 3.28 -22.67 -41.54
C PRO A 284 3.45 -22.47 -40.02
N ILE A 285 3.84 -23.54 -39.31
CA ILE A 285 3.94 -23.55 -37.85
C ILE A 285 5.39 -23.29 -37.38
N HIS A 286 6.37 -23.86 -38.09
CA HIS A 286 7.80 -23.79 -37.74
C HIS A 286 8.68 -23.69 -38.99
N ASN A 287 9.78 -22.95 -38.88
CA ASN A 287 10.86 -22.98 -39.86
C ASN A 287 11.91 -24.01 -39.45
N PHE A 288 12.55 -24.64 -40.43
CA PHE A 288 13.60 -25.63 -40.19
C PHE A 288 14.84 -25.30 -41.02
N THR A 289 16.00 -25.53 -40.42
CA THR A 289 17.29 -25.50 -41.09
C THR A 289 17.97 -26.83 -40.86
N ILE A 290 18.64 -27.37 -41.87
CA ILE A 290 19.23 -28.71 -41.82
C ILE A 290 20.74 -28.60 -41.94
N ASP A 291 21.46 -29.26 -41.04
CA ASP A 291 22.89 -29.47 -41.11
C ASP A 291 23.19 -30.98 -41.11
N THR A 292 24.20 -31.40 -41.86
CA THR A 292 24.63 -32.80 -41.95
C THR A 292 26.08 -32.94 -41.53
N GLN A 293 26.41 -33.99 -40.77
CA GLN A 293 27.77 -34.27 -40.34
C GLN A 293 28.09 -35.76 -40.38
N VAL A 294 29.37 -36.09 -40.58
CA VAL A 294 29.91 -37.45 -40.51
C VAL A 294 31.06 -37.44 -39.51
N GLN A 295 30.97 -38.27 -38.49
CA GLN A 295 32.02 -38.42 -37.47
C GLN A 295 32.54 -39.86 -37.48
N LEU A 296 33.82 -39.99 -37.80
CA LEU A 296 34.55 -41.24 -37.75
C LEU A 296 35.18 -41.44 -36.37
N TYR A 297 35.43 -42.70 -36.00
CA TYR A 297 36.06 -43.08 -34.73
C TYR A 297 35.32 -42.56 -33.48
N ALA A 298 33.98 -42.50 -33.55
CA ALA A 298 33.10 -42.15 -32.46
C ALA A 298 32.86 -43.36 -31.56
N VAL A 299 33.61 -43.46 -30.45
CA VAL A 299 33.41 -44.52 -29.47
C VAL A 299 32.19 -44.16 -28.58
N PRO A 300 31.21 -45.07 -28.42
CA PRO A 300 30.06 -44.82 -27.54
C PRO A 300 30.47 -44.96 -26.08
N GLY A 301 29.75 -44.28 -25.18
CA GLY A 301 30.04 -44.31 -23.74
C GLY A 301 29.80 -45.68 -23.09
N VAL A 302 28.99 -46.54 -23.71
CA VAL A 302 28.71 -47.91 -23.27
C VAL A 302 28.91 -48.87 -24.44
N GLN A 303 29.73 -49.92 -24.24
CA GLN A 303 30.10 -50.90 -25.26
C GLN A 303 29.37 -52.25 -25.12
N SER A 304 28.14 -52.25 -24.58
CA SER A 304 27.33 -53.46 -24.46
C SER A 304 26.65 -53.82 -25.80
N GLN A 305 26.60 -55.11 -26.13
CA GLN A 305 25.88 -55.61 -27.32
C GLN A 305 24.36 -55.45 -27.21
N VAL A 306 23.83 -55.54 -25.98
CA VAL A 306 22.42 -55.27 -25.68
C VAL A 306 22.35 -54.04 -24.77
N LEU A 307 21.67 -53.00 -25.23
CA LEU A 307 21.47 -51.77 -24.49
C LEU A 307 20.16 -51.86 -23.68
N ASN A 308 20.30 -51.86 -22.35
CA ASN A 308 19.18 -51.70 -21.43
C ASN A 308 18.76 -50.23 -21.35
N LYS A 309 17.56 -49.96 -20.82
CA LYS A 309 17.02 -48.60 -20.62
C LYS A 309 17.98 -47.65 -19.88
N GLU A 310 18.75 -48.16 -18.92
CA GLU A 310 19.73 -47.40 -18.15
C GLU A 310 20.99 -47.03 -18.95
N HIS A 311 21.29 -47.77 -20.02
CA HIS A 311 22.46 -47.55 -20.88
C HIS A 311 22.17 -46.56 -22.04
N LEU A 312 20.90 -46.23 -22.31
CA LEU A 312 20.52 -45.42 -23.48
C LEU A 312 20.99 -43.97 -23.40
N SER A 313 20.94 -43.35 -22.22
CA SER A 313 21.43 -41.98 -22.03
C SER A 313 22.95 -41.91 -21.95
N SER A 314 23.60 -42.93 -21.39
CA SER A 314 25.06 -43.02 -21.27
C SER A 314 25.75 -43.49 -22.56
N PHE A 315 24.99 -44.00 -23.52
CA PHE A 315 25.51 -44.32 -24.86
C PHE A 315 26.08 -43.07 -25.57
N ILE A 316 25.43 -41.92 -25.38
CA ILE A 316 25.88 -40.65 -25.96
C ILE A 316 27.09 -40.12 -25.18
N ASN A 317 28.26 -40.18 -25.80
CA ASN A 317 29.46 -39.59 -25.23
C ASN A 317 29.55 -38.09 -25.57
N ALA A 318 28.78 -37.26 -24.86
CA ALA A 318 28.73 -35.82 -25.09
C ALA A 318 30.09 -35.11 -24.86
N ALA A 319 31.05 -35.75 -24.19
CA ALA A 319 32.39 -35.20 -23.99
C ALA A 319 33.31 -35.39 -25.20
N GLU A 320 33.10 -36.46 -25.97
CA GLU A 320 33.96 -36.81 -27.12
C GLU A 320 33.30 -36.56 -28.47
N TRP A 321 31.96 -36.55 -28.55
CA TRP A 321 31.25 -36.32 -29.81
C TRP A 321 31.10 -34.81 -30.07
N PRO A 322 31.73 -34.25 -31.12
CA PRO A 322 31.59 -32.84 -31.47
C PRO A 322 30.23 -32.62 -32.15
N LEU A 323 29.17 -32.56 -31.36
CA LEU A 323 27.86 -32.20 -31.86
C LEU A 323 27.89 -30.74 -32.34
N SER A 324 27.40 -30.49 -33.56
CA SER A 324 27.33 -29.15 -34.13
C SER A 324 26.62 -28.20 -33.14
N PRO A 325 27.30 -27.14 -32.67
CA PRO A 325 26.72 -26.24 -31.68
C PRO A 325 25.51 -25.51 -32.26
N SER A 326 24.58 -25.10 -31.38
CA SER A 326 23.40 -24.34 -31.79
C SER A 326 23.79 -23.03 -32.48
N ILE A 327 23.31 -22.84 -33.71
CA ILE A 327 23.53 -21.61 -34.47
C ILE A 327 22.52 -20.57 -33.99
N GLY A 328 22.97 -19.61 -33.18
CA GLY A 328 22.13 -18.51 -32.72
C GLY A 328 21.18 -18.86 -31.57
N LYS A 329 19.91 -18.45 -31.66
CA LYS A 329 18.91 -18.58 -30.57
C LYS A 329 17.98 -19.80 -30.73
N ALA A 330 18.08 -20.53 -31.84
CA ALA A 330 17.14 -21.60 -32.14
C ALA A 330 17.62 -22.95 -31.57
N PRO A 331 16.72 -23.75 -30.99
CA PRO A 331 17.06 -25.05 -30.42
C PRO A 331 17.48 -26.05 -31.51
N THR A 332 18.48 -26.88 -31.18
CA THR A 332 18.96 -27.97 -32.04
C THR A 332 18.30 -29.29 -31.68
N VAL A 333 17.92 -30.06 -32.70
CA VAL A 333 17.38 -31.42 -32.60
C VAL A 333 18.35 -32.36 -33.33
N ASN A 334 18.88 -33.32 -32.59
CA ASN A 334 19.94 -34.20 -33.09
C ASN A 334 19.39 -35.54 -33.59
N PHE A 335 19.64 -35.86 -34.85
CA PHE A 335 19.33 -37.16 -35.45
C PHE A 335 20.64 -37.89 -35.72
N VAL A 336 20.93 -38.91 -34.93
CA VAL A 336 22.18 -39.66 -35.01
C VAL A 336 21.91 -41.05 -35.55
N ILE A 337 22.58 -41.40 -36.64
CA ILE A 337 22.71 -42.78 -37.10
C ILE A 337 24.05 -43.27 -36.59
N TYR A 338 24.02 -44.24 -35.69
CA TYR A 338 25.21 -44.92 -35.20
C TYR A 338 25.32 -46.28 -35.88
N ILE A 339 26.48 -46.54 -36.49
CA ILE A 339 26.75 -47.82 -37.15
C ILE A 339 27.36 -48.77 -36.14
N GLY A 340 26.64 -49.85 -35.86
CA GLY A 340 27.05 -50.82 -34.86
C GLY A 340 26.15 -52.06 -34.85
N ASN A 341 26.65 -53.13 -34.23
CA ASN A 341 25.91 -54.39 -34.07
C ASN A 341 25.07 -54.44 -32.78
N GLN A 342 24.94 -53.32 -32.07
CA GLN A 342 24.19 -53.27 -30.82
C GLN A 342 22.68 -53.30 -31.07
N THR A 343 21.95 -53.88 -30.12
CA THR A 343 20.48 -53.96 -30.14
C THR A 343 19.91 -53.44 -28.82
N ILE A 344 18.67 -52.95 -28.82
CA ILE A 344 18.01 -52.45 -27.61
C ILE A 344 17.15 -53.57 -27.03
N GLY A 345 17.37 -53.93 -25.77
CA GLY A 345 16.51 -54.85 -25.05
C GLY A 345 15.27 -54.13 -24.50
N LEU A 346 14.08 -54.54 -24.93
CA LEU A 346 12.81 -54.12 -24.32
C LEU A 346 12.40 -55.13 -23.23
N ASP A 347 11.70 -54.68 -22.19
CA ASP A 347 11.17 -55.51 -21.08
C ASP A 347 10.04 -56.45 -21.56
N ALA A 348 10.37 -57.42 -22.43
CA ALA A 348 9.65 -58.65 -22.76
C ALA A 348 10.53 -59.43 -23.76
N GLU A 349 10.75 -60.73 -23.51
CA GLU A 349 11.82 -61.58 -24.09
C GLU A 349 11.86 -61.78 -25.64
N THR A 350 11.26 -60.94 -26.49
CA THR A 350 11.24 -61.17 -27.96
C THR A 350 11.31 -59.96 -28.89
N GLU A 351 11.23 -58.70 -28.42
CA GLU A 351 11.26 -57.53 -29.33
C GLU A 351 12.50 -56.64 -29.08
N THR A 352 13.36 -56.50 -30.09
CA THR A 352 14.48 -55.56 -30.08
C THR A 352 14.13 -54.32 -30.91
N SER A 353 14.29 -53.13 -30.33
CA SER A 353 14.18 -51.87 -31.08
C SER A 353 15.54 -51.46 -31.65
N GLN A 354 15.53 -50.79 -32.80
CA GLN A 354 16.72 -50.22 -33.44
C GLN A 354 16.89 -48.72 -33.14
N SER A 355 15.92 -48.08 -32.49
CA SER A 355 16.01 -46.65 -32.19
C SER A 355 15.36 -46.28 -30.87
N TRP A 356 15.77 -45.14 -30.33
CA TRP A 356 15.12 -44.51 -29.19
C TRP A 356 15.16 -42.99 -29.32
N MET A 357 14.18 -42.35 -28.70
CA MET A 357 14.04 -40.91 -28.64
C MET A 357 14.50 -40.40 -27.27
N ILE A 358 15.32 -39.36 -27.27
CA ILE A 358 15.73 -38.65 -26.06
C ILE A 358 14.92 -37.34 -25.98
N PRO A 359 14.09 -37.19 -24.94
CA PRO A 359 13.30 -35.98 -24.71
C PRO A 359 14.12 -34.70 -24.86
N GLN A 360 13.56 -33.72 -25.58
CA GLN A 360 14.17 -32.39 -25.81
C GLN A 360 15.56 -32.39 -26.48
N TRP A 361 16.06 -33.54 -26.95
CA TRP A 361 17.38 -33.64 -27.57
C TRP A 361 17.32 -34.17 -29.00
N GLY A 362 16.61 -35.27 -29.25
CA GLY A 362 16.58 -35.89 -30.57
C GLY A 362 16.42 -37.41 -30.57
N THR A 363 16.96 -38.07 -31.60
CA THR A 363 16.85 -39.53 -31.80
C THR A 363 18.21 -40.15 -32.11
N VAL A 364 18.43 -41.36 -31.60
CA VAL A 364 19.54 -42.22 -32.01
C VAL A 364 18.98 -43.46 -32.69
N TYR A 365 19.53 -43.81 -33.84
CA TYR A 365 19.21 -45.00 -34.63
C TYR A 365 20.46 -45.87 -34.75
N LEU A 366 20.33 -47.16 -34.43
CA LEU A 366 21.37 -48.16 -34.58
C LEU A 366 21.20 -48.85 -35.94
N LEU A 367 22.14 -48.61 -36.83
CA LEU A 367 22.17 -49.25 -38.14
C LEU A 367 23.19 -50.39 -38.11
N SER A 368 22.69 -51.62 -38.26
CA SER A 368 23.55 -52.78 -38.45
C SER A 368 23.94 -52.89 -39.91
N GLN A 369 25.23 -52.67 -40.21
CA GLN A 369 25.80 -52.76 -41.55
C GLN A 369 27.05 -53.64 -41.52
N PRO A 370 27.37 -54.40 -42.59
CA PRO A 370 28.58 -55.20 -42.64
C PRO A 370 29.84 -54.33 -42.63
N ASP A 371 30.88 -54.78 -41.91
CA ASP A 371 32.16 -54.07 -41.73
C ASP A 371 32.89 -53.69 -43.03
N THR A 372 32.50 -54.25 -44.18
CA THR A 372 33.15 -54.05 -45.49
C THR A 372 32.55 -52.91 -46.31
N GLU A 373 31.38 -52.39 -45.96
CA GLU A 373 30.70 -51.37 -46.76
C GLU A 373 31.23 -49.97 -46.42
N SER A 374 31.73 -49.26 -47.43
CA SER A 374 32.27 -47.90 -47.29
C SER A 374 31.22 -46.79 -47.46
N HIS A 375 30.03 -47.14 -47.92
CA HIS A 375 29.01 -46.20 -48.35
C HIS A 375 27.61 -46.62 -47.89
N VAL A 376 26.82 -45.67 -47.38
CA VAL A 376 25.43 -45.91 -46.99
C VAL A 376 24.48 -45.39 -48.07
N SER A 377 23.82 -46.32 -48.76
CA SER A 377 22.90 -46.00 -49.85
C SER A 377 21.59 -45.36 -49.37
N THR A 378 20.92 -44.63 -50.27
CA THR A 378 19.58 -44.05 -50.03
C THR A 378 18.55 -45.10 -49.56
N ALA A 379 18.59 -46.31 -50.14
CA ALA A 379 17.67 -47.39 -49.78
C ALA A 379 17.84 -47.86 -48.33
N THR A 380 19.08 -47.90 -47.84
CA THR A 380 19.41 -48.24 -46.45
C THR A 380 18.99 -47.14 -45.48
N LEU A 381 19.04 -45.87 -45.90
CA LEU A 381 18.63 -44.71 -45.11
C LEU A 381 17.11 -44.56 -44.97
N LYS A 382 16.31 -45.25 -45.78
CA LYS A 382 14.84 -45.15 -45.76
C LYS A 382 14.23 -45.38 -44.37
N GLN A 383 14.59 -46.48 -43.69
CA GLN A 383 14.05 -46.79 -42.36
C GLN A 383 14.48 -45.79 -41.27
N PRO A 384 15.78 -45.41 -41.18
CA PRO A 384 16.21 -44.31 -40.32
C PRO A 384 15.45 -43.00 -40.57
N MET A 385 15.29 -42.58 -41.83
CA MET A 385 14.60 -41.32 -42.16
C MET A 385 13.12 -41.33 -41.76
N LEU A 386 12.39 -42.43 -42.03
CA LEU A 386 10.99 -42.57 -41.61
C LEU A 386 10.85 -42.54 -40.08
N THR A 387 11.78 -43.18 -39.37
CA THR A 387 11.84 -43.19 -37.90
C THR A 387 12.10 -41.78 -37.37
N PHE A 388 13.06 -41.06 -37.95
CA PHE A 388 13.36 -39.67 -37.60
C PHE A 388 12.16 -38.75 -37.85
N GLY A 389 11.42 -38.95 -38.94
CA GLY A 389 10.18 -38.22 -39.20
C GLY A 389 9.12 -38.44 -38.11
N GLY A 390 8.85 -39.70 -37.76
CA GLY A 390 7.91 -40.04 -36.69
C GLY A 390 8.32 -39.48 -35.33
N HIS A 391 9.60 -39.59 -34.98
CA HIS A 391 10.13 -39.02 -33.74
C HIS A 391 10.14 -37.49 -33.75
N LEU A 392 10.41 -36.84 -34.88
CA LEU A 392 10.31 -35.38 -34.99
C LEU A 392 8.89 -34.91 -34.71
N LEU A 393 7.88 -35.56 -35.29
CA LEU A 393 6.47 -35.27 -35.02
C LEU A 393 6.13 -35.46 -33.53
N SER A 394 6.65 -36.51 -32.89
CA SER A 394 6.50 -36.76 -31.45
C SER A 394 7.19 -35.69 -30.58
N LEU A 395 8.43 -35.31 -30.92
CA LEU A 395 9.19 -34.25 -30.25
C LEU A 395 8.52 -32.89 -30.41
N LEU A 396 7.95 -32.57 -31.58
CA LEU A 396 7.16 -31.36 -31.79
C LEU A 396 5.81 -31.39 -31.04
N GLY A 397 5.44 -32.53 -30.45
CA GLY A 397 4.22 -32.69 -29.67
C GLY A 397 2.96 -32.88 -30.52
N THR A 398 3.09 -33.24 -31.80
CA THR A 398 1.95 -33.42 -32.71
C THR A 398 0.92 -34.41 -32.15
N PRO A 399 -0.39 -34.15 -32.31
CA PRO A 399 -1.45 -35.09 -31.95
C PRO A 399 -1.26 -36.44 -32.63
N GLN A 400 -1.65 -37.52 -31.95
CA GLN A 400 -1.54 -38.87 -32.50
C GLN A 400 -2.79 -39.25 -33.29
N SER A 401 -3.93 -38.66 -32.95
CA SER A 401 -5.23 -38.96 -33.55
C SER A 401 -5.53 -38.03 -34.74
N GLY A 402 -6.19 -38.57 -35.76
CA GLY A 402 -6.72 -37.78 -36.87
C GLY A 402 -5.87 -37.77 -38.14
N SER A 403 -6.41 -37.15 -39.19
CA SER A 403 -5.72 -36.98 -40.48
C SER A 403 -4.56 -36.00 -40.37
N LEU A 404 -3.61 -36.03 -41.31
CA LEU A 404 -2.45 -35.14 -41.27
C LEU A 404 -2.85 -33.65 -41.19
N PRO A 405 -3.79 -33.13 -42.03
CA PRO A 405 -4.23 -31.74 -41.91
C PRO A 405 -4.89 -31.41 -40.57
N LEU A 406 -5.69 -32.34 -40.03
CA LEU A 406 -6.35 -32.17 -38.74
C LEU A 406 -5.31 -32.05 -37.62
N ARG A 407 -4.33 -32.97 -37.58
CA ARG A 407 -3.22 -32.95 -36.60
C ARG A 407 -2.42 -31.66 -36.65
N LEU A 408 -2.15 -31.13 -37.84
CA LEU A 408 -1.41 -29.87 -38.03
C LEU A 408 -2.23 -28.67 -37.56
N SER A 409 -3.51 -28.61 -37.89
CA SER A 409 -4.39 -27.53 -37.44
C SER A 409 -4.51 -27.53 -35.91
N THR A 410 -4.68 -28.71 -35.30
CA THR A 410 -4.70 -28.89 -33.84
C THR A 410 -3.36 -28.48 -33.22
N LEU A 411 -2.23 -28.86 -33.82
CA LEU A 411 -0.92 -28.41 -33.36
C LEU A 411 -0.80 -26.88 -33.40
N GLY A 412 -1.27 -26.24 -34.47
CA GLY A 412 -1.28 -24.78 -34.61
C GLY A 412 -2.05 -24.10 -33.48
N ARG A 413 -3.24 -24.60 -33.14
CA ARG A 413 -4.08 -24.09 -32.04
C ARG A 413 -3.45 -24.32 -30.66
N ILE A 414 -2.88 -25.52 -30.43
CA ILE A 414 -2.13 -25.82 -29.20
C ILE A 414 -0.96 -24.84 -29.04
N ARG A 415 -0.19 -24.58 -30.11
CA ARG A 415 0.95 -23.66 -30.07
C ARG A 415 0.53 -22.20 -29.91
N SER A 416 -0.56 -21.77 -30.56
CA SER A 416 -1.11 -20.42 -30.36
C SER A 416 -1.49 -20.20 -28.89
N THR A 417 -2.13 -21.20 -28.28
CA THR A 417 -2.51 -21.16 -26.85
C THR A 417 -1.28 -21.11 -25.95
N ASP A 418 -0.31 -22.01 -26.13
CA ASP A 418 0.93 -22.04 -25.33
C ASP A 418 1.67 -20.70 -25.39
N LEU A 419 1.83 -20.13 -26.60
CA LEU A 419 2.47 -18.83 -26.81
C LEU A 419 1.71 -17.68 -26.16
N LEU A 420 0.38 -17.64 -26.28
CA LEU A 420 -0.45 -16.62 -25.64
C LEU A 420 -0.30 -16.65 -24.12
N LEU A 421 -0.36 -17.85 -23.53
CA LEU A 421 -0.20 -18.04 -22.08
C LEU A 421 1.20 -17.62 -21.62
N ARG A 422 2.25 -18.00 -22.38
CA ARG A 422 3.64 -17.64 -22.09
C ARG A 422 3.86 -16.13 -22.17
N ALA A 423 3.46 -15.49 -23.27
CA ALA A 423 3.56 -14.04 -23.44
C ALA A 423 2.84 -13.26 -22.32
N SER A 424 1.63 -13.69 -21.95
CA SER A 424 0.86 -13.10 -20.84
C SER A 424 1.57 -13.27 -19.49
N SER A 425 2.16 -14.43 -19.24
CA SER A 425 2.94 -14.71 -18.03
C SER A 425 4.25 -13.88 -17.97
N THR A 426 4.95 -13.74 -19.09
CA THR A 426 6.16 -12.91 -19.21
C THR A 426 5.82 -11.44 -18.95
N LEU A 427 4.72 -10.91 -19.49
CA LEU A 427 4.23 -9.57 -19.15
C LEU A 427 3.92 -9.42 -17.66
N GLY A 428 3.24 -10.39 -17.05
CA GLY A 428 2.97 -10.38 -15.61
C GLY A 428 4.24 -10.39 -14.77
N SER A 429 5.25 -11.15 -15.19
CA SER A 429 6.56 -11.20 -14.54
C SER A 429 7.30 -9.87 -14.66
N LEU A 430 7.25 -9.22 -15.83
CA LEU A 430 7.78 -7.87 -16.04
C LEU A 430 7.08 -6.83 -15.15
N ALA A 431 5.75 -6.89 -15.05
CA ALA A 431 4.98 -5.99 -14.18
C ALA A 431 5.36 -6.15 -12.70
N ARG A 432 5.45 -7.40 -12.22
CA ARG A 432 5.86 -7.71 -10.84
C ARG A 432 7.30 -7.27 -10.55
N LEU A 433 8.22 -7.47 -11.50
CA LEU A 433 9.60 -7.01 -11.41
C LEU A 433 9.68 -5.48 -11.30
N SER A 434 8.93 -4.77 -12.14
CA SER A 434 8.83 -3.31 -12.14
C SER A 434 8.28 -2.77 -10.82
N LEU A 435 7.33 -3.48 -10.18
CA LEU A 435 6.82 -3.12 -8.87
C LEU A 435 7.81 -3.42 -7.73
N ALA A 436 8.51 -4.55 -7.80
CA ALA A 436 9.45 -4.99 -6.77
C ALA A 436 10.74 -4.15 -6.73
N LEU A 437 11.21 -3.67 -7.89
CA LEU A 437 12.46 -2.92 -8.04
C LEU A 437 12.18 -1.51 -8.59
N PRO A 438 11.75 -0.54 -7.76
CA PRO A 438 11.39 0.80 -8.21
C PRO A 438 12.59 1.60 -8.76
N SER A 439 13.83 1.18 -8.45
CA SER A 439 15.07 1.81 -8.92
C SER A 439 15.62 1.25 -10.22
N ILE A 440 14.94 0.29 -10.87
CA ILE A 440 15.34 -0.21 -12.20
C ILE A 440 15.02 0.82 -13.29
N SER A 441 15.91 0.95 -14.27
CA SER A 441 15.61 1.75 -15.46
C SER A 441 14.68 1.00 -16.40
N ILE A 442 13.70 1.72 -16.94
CA ILE A 442 12.76 1.18 -17.94
C ILE A 442 12.88 2.08 -19.18
N PRO A 443 13.64 1.66 -20.20
CA PRO A 443 13.78 2.43 -21.42
C PRO A 443 12.53 2.34 -22.31
N ARG A 444 12.41 3.26 -23.27
CA ARG A 444 11.22 3.39 -24.14
C ARG A 444 10.96 2.15 -24.99
N ASN A 445 12.01 1.47 -25.45
CA ASN A 445 11.89 0.22 -26.19
C ASN A 445 11.17 -0.89 -25.42
N VAL A 446 11.32 -0.94 -24.08
CA VAL A 446 10.57 -1.88 -23.23
C VAL A 446 9.10 -1.51 -23.21
N ALA A 447 8.76 -0.22 -23.07
CA ALA A 447 7.38 0.24 -23.12
C ALA A 447 6.73 0.00 -24.49
N ASP A 448 7.46 0.25 -25.58
CA ASP A 448 7.02 -0.04 -26.94
C ASP A 448 6.81 -1.56 -27.14
N GLY A 449 7.73 -2.38 -26.62
CA GLY A 449 7.61 -3.84 -26.61
C GLY A 449 6.36 -4.31 -25.88
N VAL A 450 6.13 -3.83 -24.66
CA VAL A 450 4.91 -4.13 -23.88
C VAL A 450 3.64 -3.73 -24.62
N SER A 451 3.62 -2.54 -25.23
CA SER A 451 2.47 -2.08 -26.02
C SER A 451 2.20 -2.99 -27.22
N LYS A 452 3.24 -3.38 -27.96
CA LYS A 452 3.13 -4.30 -29.10
C LYS A 452 2.69 -5.68 -28.68
N THR A 453 3.26 -6.21 -27.59
CA THR A 453 2.85 -7.50 -27.01
C THR A 453 1.37 -7.48 -26.69
N MET A 454 0.88 -6.46 -25.98
CA MET A 454 -0.54 -6.36 -25.63
C MET A 454 -1.44 -6.28 -26.87
N HIS A 455 -1.05 -5.48 -27.87
CA HIS A 455 -1.81 -5.38 -29.12
C HIS A 455 -1.89 -6.72 -29.85
N HIS A 456 -0.76 -7.43 -29.98
CA HIS A 456 -0.73 -8.74 -30.62
C HIS A 456 -1.37 -9.85 -29.77
N LEU A 457 -1.36 -9.75 -28.45
CA LEU A 457 -2.12 -10.64 -27.57
C LEU A 457 -3.62 -10.49 -27.79
N GLU A 458 -4.10 -9.26 -27.98
CA GLU A 458 -5.51 -8.97 -28.24
C GLU A 458 -5.96 -9.54 -29.59
N LEU A 459 -5.15 -9.36 -30.63
CA LEU A 459 -5.37 -9.97 -31.95
C LEU A 459 -5.27 -11.49 -31.92
N ALA A 460 -4.30 -12.06 -31.20
CA ALA A 460 -4.18 -13.49 -31.02
C ALA A 460 -5.38 -14.08 -30.26
N CYS A 461 -5.87 -13.36 -29.23
CA CYS A 461 -7.06 -13.72 -28.48
C CYS A 461 -8.31 -13.77 -29.36
N ALA A 462 -8.44 -12.83 -30.29
CA ALA A 462 -9.58 -12.77 -31.20
C ALA A 462 -9.60 -13.90 -32.24
N ASP A 463 -8.42 -14.42 -32.64
CA ASP A 463 -8.27 -15.41 -33.72
C ASP A 463 -7.62 -16.75 -33.27
N LEU A 464 -7.83 -17.22 -32.02
CA LEU A 464 -7.21 -18.48 -31.54
C LEU A 464 -7.54 -19.72 -32.38
N GLY A 465 -8.66 -19.70 -33.11
CA GLY A 465 -9.07 -20.80 -33.99
C GLY A 465 -8.37 -20.81 -35.34
N GLY A 466 -7.78 -19.68 -35.76
CA GLY A 466 -7.26 -19.46 -37.10
C GLY A 466 -5.72 -19.48 -37.21
N PRO A 467 -5.19 -19.44 -38.44
CA PRO A 467 -3.75 -19.38 -38.69
C PRO A 467 -3.12 -18.03 -38.30
N GLU A 468 -3.87 -16.92 -38.35
CA GLU A 468 -3.35 -15.60 -37.97
C GLU A 468 -3.18 -15.48 -36.44
N GLY A 469 -4.00 -16.19 -35.65
CA GLY A 469 -3.84 -16.30 -34.20
C GLY A 469 -2.46 -16.81 -33.78
N LEU A 470 -1.92 -17.82 -34.48
CA LEU A 470 -0.56 -18.33 -34.20
C LEU A 470 0.51 -17.28 -34.51
N LYS A 471 0.37 -16.55 -35.62
CA LYS A 471 1.30 -15.50 -36.04
C LYS A 471 1.32 -14.35 -35.04
N HIS A 472 0.16 -13.88 -34.59
CA HIS A 472 0.09 -12.83 -33.57
C HIS A 472 0.60 -13.30 -32.22
N ALA A 473 0.30 -14.54 -31.80
CA ALA A 473 0.83 -15.10 -30.56
C ALA A 473 2.38 -15.20 -30.58
N ARG A 474 2.97 -15.55 -31.73
CA ARG A 474 4.43 -15.58 -31.93
C ARG A 474 5.06 -14.21 -31.76
N ILE A 475 4.49 -13.19 -32.42
CA ILE A 475 5.00 -11.81 -32.31
C ILE A 475 4.86 -11.29 -30.88
N ALA A 476 3.75 -11.61 -30.22
CA ALA A 476 3.53 -11.22 -28.83
C ALA A 476 4.59 -11.81 -27.89
N GLU A 477 4.87 -13.11 -27.99
CA GLU A 477 5.88 -13.78 -27.18
C GLU A 477 7.29 -13.24 -27.45
N GLU A 478 7.65 -13.04 -28.72
CA GLU A 478 8.95 -12.48 -29.10
C GLU A 478 9.15 -11.06 -28.54
N GLU A 479 8.14 -10.19 -28.67
CA GLU A 479 8.20 -8.82 -28.14
C GLU A 479 8.19 -8.80 -26.59
N ALA A 480 7.47 -9.74 -25.95
CA ALA A 480 7.42 -9.85 -24.49
C ALA A 480 8.78 -10.26 -23.92
N GLU A 481 9.39 -11.29 -24.51
CA GLU A 481 10.72 -11.79 -24.17
C GLU A 481 11.79 -10.74 -24.45
N ARG A 482 11.69 -10.04 -25.59
CA ARG A 482 12.60 -8.93 -25.93
C ARG A 482 12.52 -7.81 -24.89
N ALA A 483 11.31 -7.42 -24.49
CA ALA A 483 11.11 -6.41 -23.46
C ALA A 483 11.60 -6.86 -22.09
N PHE A 484 11.38 -8.12 -21.71
CA PHE A 484 11.80 -8.68 -20.42
C PHE A 484 13.32 -8.84 -20.30
N PHE A 485 13.99 -9.29 -21.37
CA PHE A 485 15.44 -9.52 -21.42
C PHE A 485 16.21 -8.36 -22.04
N GLU A 486 15.64 -7.15 -22.05
CA GLU A 486 16.29 -5.97 -22.59
C GLU A 486 17.59 -5.68 -21.81
N LYS A 487 18.73 -5.68 -22.54
CA LYS A 487 20.08 -5.62 -21.93
C LYS A 487 20.28 -4.40 -21.04
N SER A 488 19.65 -3.28 -21.34
CA SER A 488 19.77 -2.04 -20.56
C SER A 488 19.10 -2.10 -19.18
N MET A 489 18.08 -2.96 -19.00
CA MET A 489 17.44 -3.14 -17.68
C MET A 489 18.35 -3.89 -16.70
N VAL A 490 19.17 -4.84 -17.21
CA VAL A 490 20.12 -5.62 -16.41
C VAL A 490 21.49 -4.93 -16.31
N GLY A 491 21.91 -4.24 -17.37
CA GLY A 491 23.23 -3.61 -17.48
C GLY A 491 23.38 -2.30 -16.69
N GLN A 492 22.29 -1.63 -16.35
CA GLN A 492 22.32 -0.53 -15.39
C GLN A 492 22.25 -1.12 -13.99
N LEU A 493 23.43 -1.58 -13.52
CA LEU A 493 23.66 -2.08 -12.17
C LEU A 493 22.85 -1.24 -11.18
N TYR A 494 22.07 -1.93 -10.36
CA TYR A 494 21.44 -1.39 -9.15
C TYR A 494 22.49 -0.55 -8.40
N PHE A 495 22.45 0.77 -8.57
CA PHE A 495 23.22 1.70 -7.75
C PHE A 495 22.31 2.04 -6.58
N PRO A 496 22.53 1.44 -5.39
CA PRO A 496 21.79 1.81 -4.20
C PRO A 496 21.97 3.32 -4.01
N ASP A 497 20.93 3.99 -3.52
CA ASP A 497 21.00 5.44 -3.30
C ASP A 497 22.15 5.82 -2.34
N GLU A 498 22.58 4.88 -1.49
CA GLU A 498 23.77 4.97 -0.63
C GLU A 498 25.06 5.24 -1.43
N HIS A 499 25.27 4.53 -2.55
CA HIS A 499 26.47 4.71 -3.39
C HIS A 499 26.42 6.04 -4.14
N LYS A 500 25.24 6.50 -4.56
CA LYS A 500 25.08 7.85 -5.14
C LYS A 500 25.51 8.90 -4.12
N ILE A 501 25.03 8.80 -2.88
CA ILE A 501 25.39 9.73 -1.80
C ILE A 501 26.90 9.69 -1.52
N ALA A 502 27.51 8.50 -1.48
CA ALA A 502 28.94 8.32 -1.22
C ALA A 502 29.83 9.00 -2.29
N VAL A 503 29.42 9.02 -3.56
CA VAL A 503 30.15 9.69 -4.64
C VAL A 503 29.99 11.21 -4.58
N TYR A 504 28.80 11.72 -4.22
CA TYR A 504 28.54 13.16 -4.15
C TYR A 504 29.05 13.82 -2.86
N LEU A 505 29.20 13.08 -1.76
CA LEU A 505 29.59 13.63 -0.45
C LEU A 505 30.98 14.32 -0.46
N PRO A 506 32.04 13.78 -1.09
CA PRO A 506 33.34 14.45 -1.17
C PRO A 506 33.34 15.69 -2.06
N LEU A 507 32.50 15.70 -3.11
CA LEU A 507 32.40 16.82 -4.06
C LEU A 507 31.60 18.00 -3.49
N LEU A 508 30.49 17.71 -2.80
CA LEU A 508 29.59 18.73 -2.27
C LEU A 508 29.90 19.10 -0.81
N GLY A 509 30.51 18.21 -0.03
CA GLY A 509 30.82 18.41 1.39
C GLY A 509 31.58 19.70 1.70
N PRO A 510 32.70 20.01 1.01
CA PRO A 510 33.47 21.23 1.23
C PRO A 510 32.70 22.53 0.97
N ILE A 511 31.69 22.49 0.09
CA ILE A 511 30.83 23.64 -0.23
C ILE A 511 29.65 23.71 0.75
N PHE A 512 29.06 22.56 1.06
CA PHE A 512 27.87 22.43 1.90
C PHE A 512 28.16 22.73 3.37
N VAL A 513 29.29 22.27 3.91
CA VAL A 513 29.63 22.45 5.33
C VAL A 513 29.75 23.93 5.71
N PRO A 514 30.49 24.80 4.98
CA PRO A 514 30.51 26.24 5.28
C PRO A 514 29.17 26.94 5.09
N LEU A 515 28.36 26.54 4.09
CA LEU A 515 27.02 27.10 3.86
C LEU A 515 26.04 26.76 4.98
N VAL A 516 26.06 25.51 5.46
CA VAL A 516 25.25 25.07 6.61
C VAL A 516 25.73 25.74 7.89
N MET A 517 27.04 25.81 8.12
CA MET A 517 27.58 26.50 9.30
C MET A 517 27.24 28.00 9.27
N GLY A 518 27.30 28.63 8.09
CA GLY A 518 26.84 30.00 7.85
C GLY A 518 25.35 30.18 8.15
N LEU A 519 24.50 29.25 7.67
CA LEU A 519 23.06 29.26 7.94
C LEU A 519 22.75 29.04 9.43
N ILE A 520 23.44 28.11 10.09
CA ILE A 520 23.29 27.83 11.53
C ILE A 520 23.69 29.05 12.35
N ASN A 521 24.79 29.70 12.02
CA ASN A 521 25.24 30.89 12.74
C ASN A 521 24.29 32.07 12.51
N GLU A 522 23.77 32.25 11.30
CA GLU A 522 22.82 33.31 10.99
C GLU A 522 21.44 33.04 11.60
N THR A 523 20.95 31.79 11.58
CA THR A 523 19.68 31.40 12.26
C THR A 523 19.81 31.48 13.77
N LYS A 524 20.90 31.00 14.38
CA LYS A 524 21.17 31.21 15.81
C LYS A 524 21.18 32.69 16.16
N ARG A 525 21.73 33.53 15.29
CA ARG A 525 21.76 34.99 15.48
C ARG A 525 20.37 35.60 15.33
N ILE A 526 19.61 35.25 14.30
CA ILE A 526 18.21 35.69 14.12
C ILE A 526 17.37 35.22 15.31
N ILE A 527 17.52 33.98 15.77
CA ILE A 527 16.87 33.46 16.96
C ILE A 527 17.32 34.22 18.21
N LYS A 528 18.59 34.60 18.35
CA LYS A 528 19.07 35.42 19.47
C LYS A 528 18.49 36.84 19.43
N GLU A 529 18.43 37.47 18.26
CA GLU A 529 17.83 38.78 18.05
C GLU A 529 16.30 38.74 18.24
N LEU A 530 15.63 37.67 17.79
CA LEU A 530 14.21 37.43 18.01
C LEU A 530 13.92 37.06 19.47
N LYS A 531 14.79 36.31 20.15
CA LYS A 531 14.70 36.04 21.59
C LYS A 531 14.93 37.31 22.39
N GLN A 532 15.87 38.17 22.02
CA GLN A 532 16.04 39.48 22.65
C GLN A 532 14.83 40.38 22.42
N LYS A 533 14.36 40.53 21.18
CA LYS A 533 13.11 41.25 20.87
C LYS A 533 11.89 40.63 21.54
N ALA A 534 11.84 39.31 21.69
CA ALA A 534 10.79 38.60 22.39
C ALA A 534 10.92 38.71 23.91
N LEU A 535 12.13 38.80 24.49
CA LEU A 535 12.38 39.11 25.90
C LEU A 535 12.00 40.56 26.19
N ASP A 536 12.32 41.49 25.30
CA ASP A 536 11.90 42.90 25.36
C ASP A 536 10.37 43.03 25.19
N ALA A 537 9.77 42.21 24.31
CA ALA A 537 8.32 42.12 24.16
C ALA A 537 7.63 41.36 25.31
N LYS A 538 8.30 40.40 25.95
CA LYS A 538 7.80 39.61 27.10
C LYS A 538 7.90 40.42 28.39
N ASN A 539 8.88 41.32 28.51
CA ASN A 539 8.90 42.37 29.54
C ASN A 539 7.84 43.46 29.28
N LYS A 540 7.44 43.70 28.02
CA LYS A 540 6.27 44.55 27.67
C LYS A 540 4.90 43.85 27.78
N LYS A 541 4.84 42.52 27.68
CA LYS A 541 3.61 41.69 27.69
C LYS A 541 3.51 40.78 28.93
N LYS A 542 3.92 41.28 30.09
CA LYS A 542 3.66 40.63 31.39
C LYS A 542 2.40 41.18 32.08
N HIS A 543 1.47 41.75 31.31
CA HIS A 543 0.14 42.15 31.78
C HIS A 543 -0.90 41.16 31.23
N ILE A 544 -1.76 40.71 32.14
CA ILE A 544 -2.89 39.78 31.91
C ILE A 544 -3.66 40.16 30.63
N HIS A 545 -3.87 39.15 29.79
CA HIS A 545 -4.16 39.18 28.34
C HIS A 545 -5.13 40.25 27.82
N ASP A 546 -4.73 40.84 26.68
CA ASP A 546 -5.39 41.49 25.52
C ASP A 546 -6.80 42.12 25.60
N GLY A 547 -7.51 42.10 26.73
CA GLY A 547 -8.83 42.70 26.93
C GLY A 547 -10.00 41.99 26.25
N ALA A 548 -9.84 40.74 25.80
CA ALA A 548 -10.88 39.99 25.11
C ALA A 548 -12.08 39.71 26.03
N ALA A 549 -13.29 39.99 25.54
CA ALA A 549 -14.53 39.69 26.26
C ALA A 549 -14.88 38.20 26.12
N LEU A 550 -15.06 37.51 27.24
CA LEU A 550 -15.47 36.11 27.31
C LEU A 550 -16.96 36.01 27.64
N ASP A 551 -17.64 35.08 26.97
CA ASP A 551 -19.02 34.70 27.25
C ASP A 551 -19.03 33.60 28.34
N CYS A 552 -19.62 33.90 29.49
CA CYS A 552 -19.58 33.07 30.69
C CYS A 552 -20.98 32.91 31.29
N ARG A 553 -21.26 31.74 31.88
CA ARG A 553 -22.48 31.44 32.63
C ARG A 553 -22.14 30.85 33.99
N VAL A 554 -22.87 31.28 35.02
CA VAL A 554 -22.77 30.76 36.39
C VAL A 554 -24.12 30.24 36.81
N TYR A 555 -24.18 28.96 37.17
CA TYR A 555 -25.36 28.27 37.65
C TYR A 555 -25.27 28.07 39.16
N HIS A 556 -26.28 28.54 39.87
CA HIS A 556 -26.35 28.41 41.33
C HIS A 556 -27.02 27.09 41.72
N PRO A 557 -26.64 26.51 42.87
CA PRO A 557 -27.27 25.30 43.38
C PRO A 557 -28.71 25.59 43.86
N ASP A 558 -29.57 24.58 43.79
CA ASP A 558 -30.99 24.69 44.18
C ASP A 558 -31.18 25.09 45.66
N SER A 559 -30.18 24.85 46.50
CA SER A 559 -30.17 25.24 47.91
C SER A 559 -30.32 26.75 48.14
N PHE A 560 -30.01 27.58 47.13
CA PHE A 560 -30.18 29.04 47.21
C PHE A 560 -31.65 29.45 47.20
N TYR A 561 -32.50 28.67 46.55
CA TYR A 561 -33.92 28.97 46.35
C TYR A 561 -34.86 27.96 47.03
N THR A 562 -34.33 26.89 47.63
CA THR A 562 -35.13 25.89 48.34
C THR A 562 -35.09 26.13 49.85
N GLU A 563 -36.25 26.22 50.49
CA GLU A 563 -36.34 26.29 51.96
C GLU A 563 -36.09 24.92 52.60
N GLY A 564 -35.37 24.89 53.71
CA GLY A 564 -34.99 23.65 54.42
C GLY A 564 -33.81 22.87 53.81
N ALA A 565 -33.26 23.32 52.68
CA ALA A 565 -32.04 22.74 52.11
C ALA A 565 -30.80 23.02 52.99
N ALA A 566 -29.88 22.06 53.05
CA ALA A 566 -28.62 22.22 53.77
C ALA A 566 -27.81 23.42 53.24
N PRO A 567 -27.09 24.15 54.11
CA PRO A 567 -26.29 25.29 53.70
C PRO A 567 -25.19 24.86 52.71
N TRP A 568 -25.03 25.64 51.64
CA TRP A 568 -24.04 25.38 50.61
C TRP A 568 -22.61 25.44 51.17
N LYS A 569 -21.83 24.37 50.99
CA LYS A 569 -20.44 24.22 51.48
C LYS A 569 -19.39 25.07 50.71
N ARG A 570 -19.83 26.06 49.93
CA ARG A 570 -18.98 26.92 49.08
C ARG A 570 -18.17 26.19 48.00
N HIS A 571 -18.53 24.95 47.66
CA HIS A 571 -17.87 24.17 46.62
C HIS A 571 -18.31 24.61 45.22
N ALA A 572 -17.37 24.62 44.28
CA ALA A 572 -17.60 25.08 42.93
C ALA A 572 -16.82 24.29 41.87
N VAL A 573 -17.31 24.34 40.63
CA VAL A 573 -16.71 23.70 39.47
C VAL A 573 -16.63 24.72 38.34
N VAL A 574 -15.50 24.76 37.64
CA VAL A 574 -15.34 25.46 36.36
C VAL A 574 -15.18 24.41 35.26
N PHE A 575 -16.08 24.38 34.28
CA PHE A 575 -16.07 23.35 33.24
C PHE A 575 -15.84 23.98 31.86
N ALA A 576 -14.73 23.60 31.22
CA ALA A 576 -14.34 24.03 29.88
C ALA A 576 -14.75 23.04 28.77
N HIS A 577 -15.07 23.62 27.61
CA HIS A 577 -15.71 22.93 26.50
C HIS A 577 -14.73 22.36 25.44
N PRO A 578 -15.21 21.45 24.55
CA PRO A 578 -14.36 20.85 23.51
C PRO A 578 -14.04 21.86 22.40
N TYR A 579 -13.30 21.44 21.37
CA TYR A 579 -12.67 22.37 20.43
C TYR A 579 -13.65 23.31 19.71
N ALA A 580 -13.46 24.63 19.91
CA ALA A 580 -14.38 25.67 19.42
C ALA A 580 -14.64 25.63 17.90
N PRO A 581 -13.61 25.51 17.03
CA PRO A 581 -13.83 25.48 15.58
C PRO A 581 -14.63 24.27 15.07
N MET A 582 -14.75 23.20 15.86
CA MET A 582 -15.56 22.02 15.52
C MET A 582 -16.97 22.09 16.13
N GLY A 583 -17.43 23.28 16.51
CA GLY A 583 -18.76 23.49 17.09
C GLY A 583 -18.81 23.37 18.62
N GLY A 584 -17.67 23.18 19.29
CA GLY A 584 -17.60 23.14 20.75
C GLY A 584 -17.96 24.48 21.40
N SER A 585 -18.83 24.45 22.39
CA SER A 585 -19.20 25.60 23.21
C SER A 585 -19.65 25.12 24.60
N PHE A 586 -19.85 26.03 25.56
CA PHE A 586 -20.43 25.63 26.85
C PHE A 586 -21.84 25.02 26.74
N ASP A 587 -22.52 25.13 25.59
CA ASP A 587 -23.84 24.53 25.31
C ASP A 587 -23.73 23.07 24.81
N ASP A 588 -22.54 22.47 24.93
CA ASP A 588 -22.29 21.07 24.59
C ASP A 588 -23.21 20.11 25.39
N PRO A 589 -23.91 19.17 24.75
CA PRO A 589 -24.88 18.29 25.44
C PRO A 589 -24.26 17.42 26.53
N LEU A 590 -23.06 16.87 26.32
CA LEU A 590 -22.38 16.01 27.30
C LEU A 590 -21.96 16.83 28.52
N MET A 591 -21.41 18.03 28.27
CA MET A 591 -21.13 18.98 29.34
C MET A 591 -22.39 19.36 30.10
N GLY A 592 -23.48 19.68 29.41
CA GLY A 592 -24.75 20.06 30.03
C GLY A 592 -25.26 19.00 31.00
N ILE A 593 -25.23 17.73 30.59
CA ILE A 593 -25.65 16.60 31.43
C ILE A 593 -24.71 16.42 32.63
N ALA A 594 -23.40 16.36 32.42
CA ALA A 594 -22.43 16.17 33.50
C ALA A 594 -22.45 17.35 34.49
N ALA A 595 -22.59 18.57 33.99
CA ALA A 595 -22.60 19.76 34.79
C ALA A 595 -23.91 19.92 35.60
N GLU A 596 -25.05 19.46 35.07
CA GLU A 596 -26.30 19.36 35.83
C GLU A 596 -26.19 18.36 36.98
N GLN A 597 -25.53 17.21 36.79
CA GLN A 597 -25.30 16.25 37.89
C GLN A 597 -24.46 16.86 39.01
N LEU A 598 -23.41 17.61 38.67
CA LEU A 598 -22.58 18.33 39.65
C LEU A 598 -23.39 19.43 40.37
N ARG A 599 -24.25 20.15 39.66
CA ARG A 599 -25.15 21.16 40.23
C ARG A 599 -26.13 20.55 41.22
N ARG A 600 -26.74 19.40 40.90
CA ARG A 600 -27.65 18.64 41.79
C ARG A 600 -26.98 18.16 43.07
N LYS A 601 -25.68 17.83 43.02
CA LYS A 601 -24.88 17.51 44.21
C LYS A 601 -24.60 18.71 45.12
N GLY A 602 -24.87 19.93 44.66
CA GLY A 602 -24.71 21.16 45.44
C GLY A 602 -23.48 21.98 45.07
N TYR A 603 -22.80 21.68 43.96
CA TYR A 603 -21.72 22.52 43.45
C TYR A 603 -22.27 23.76 42.74
N LEU A 604 -21.59 24.90 42.91
CA LEU A 604 -21.79 26.07 42.08
C LEU A 604 -21.01 25.90 40.77
N LEU A 605 -21.69 25.96 39.63
CA LEU A 605 -21.11 25.61 38.34
C LEU A 605 -20.83 26.86 37.50
N GLY A 606 -19.60 27.03 37.05
CA GLY A 606 -19.20 28.02 36.06
C GLY A 606 -18.87 27.35 34.72
N THR A 607 -19.42 27.87 33.63
CA THR A 607 -19.08 27.47 32.26
C THR A 607 -18.74 28.71 31.44
N PHE A 608 -17.82 28.60 30.49
CA PHE A 608 -17.37 29.74 29.69
C PHE A 608 -16.94 29.30 28.31
N ASN A 609 -17.05 30.20 27.33
CA ASN A 609 -16.58 29.97 25.97
C ASN A 609 -15.16 30.50 25.83
N PHE A 610 -14.24 29.67 25.33
CA PHE A 610 -12.91 30.13 24.90
C PHE A 610 -13.03 31.17 23.79
N ARG A 611 -11.98 31.98 23.60
CA ARG A 611 -11.91 32.91 22.46
C ARG A 611 -12.23 32.21 21.13
N GLY A 612 -13.15 32.80 20.36
CA GLY A 612 -13.62 32.24 19.08
C GLY A 612 -14.76 31.22 19.19
N ALA A 613 -15.27 30.90 20.38
CA ALA A 613 -16.52 30.15 20.57
C ALA A 613 -17.69 31.06 20.96
N GLY A 614 -18.88 30.77 20.44
CA GLY A 614 -20.12 31.48 20.79
C GLY A 614 -19.98 33.00 20.65
N ARG A 615 -20.22 33.73 21.74
CA ARG A 615 -20.09 35.20 21.78
C ARG A 615 -18.74 35.70 22.32
N SER A 616 -17.80 34.81 22.61
CA SER A 616 -16.46 35.19 23.07
C SER A 616 -15.64 35.83 21.94
N ALA A 617 -15.08 37.01 22.21
CA ALA A 617 -14.29 37.75 21.24
C ALA A 617 -12.96 37.04 20.92
N GLY A 618 -12.43 37.29 19.71
CA GLY A 618 -11.15 36.73 19.25
C GLY A 618 -11.30 35.46 18.41
N ARG A 619 -10.20 34.73 18.24
CA ARG A 619 -10.12 33.49 17.46
C ARG A 619 -9.28 32.47 18.22
N THR A 620 -9.64 31.19 18.10
CA THR A 620 -8.91 30.08 18.70
C THR A 620 -7.48 30.00 18.14
N SER A 621 -6.50 29.88 19.03
CA SER A 621 -5.09 29.77 18.74
C SER A 621 -4.67 28.31 18.58
N TRP A 622 -3.73 28.08 17.67
CA TRP A 622 -3.06 26.79 17.53
C TRP A 622 -2.12 26.45 18.70
N THR A 623 -1.72 27.44 19.51
CA THR A 623 -0.73 27.25 20.59
C THR A 623 -1.35 26.96 21.97
N ALA A 624 -2.68 27.02 22.12
CA ALA A 624 -3.42 26.85 23.37
C ALA A 624 -3.10 27.84 24.51
N LYS A 625 -2.01 28.61 24.45
CA LYS A 625 -1.60 29.56 25.51
C LYS A 625 -2.64 30.67 25.76
N PRO A 626 -3.23 31.29 24.74
CA PRO A 626 -4.26 32.30 24.97
C PRO A 626 -5.53 31.71 25.61
N GLU A 627 -5.89 30.47 25.27
CA GLU A 627 -7.01 29.73 25.86
C GLU A 627 -6.73 29.35 27.33
N CYS A 628 -5.49 28.99 27.67
CA CYS A 628 -5.08 28.84 29.08
C CYS A 628 -5.29 30.15 29.86
N GLY A 629 -4.97 31.29 29.25
CA GLY A 629 -5.20 32.62 29.83
C GLY A 629 -6.68 32.95 30.03
N ASP A 630 -7.54 32.53 29.10
CA ASP A 630 -9.00 32.68 29.22
C ASP A 630 -9.54 31.85 30.39
N TYR A 631 -9.08 30.60 30.51
CA TYR A 631 -9.43 29.72 31.63
C TYR A 631 -8.95 30.32 32.97
N THR A 632 -7.69 30.75 33.06
CA THR A 632 -7.13 31.42 34.24
C THR A 632 -7.95 32.65 34.64
N SER A 633 -8.39 33.45 33.67
CA SER A 633 -9.21 34.63 33.90
C SER A 633 -10.55 34.28 34.55
N PHE A 634 -11.22 33.22 34.07
CA PHE A 634 -12.49 32.79 34.63
C PHE A 634 -12.35 32.07 35.97
N VAL A 635 -11.28 31.30 36.20
CA VAL A 635 -10.98 30.71 37.52
C VAL A 635 -10.71 31.81 38.56
N GLY A 636 -9.96 32.84 38.20
CA GLY A 636 -9.76 34.02 39.05
C GLY A 636 -11.08 34.72 39.38
N PHE A 637 -11.94 34.95 38.38
CA PHE A 637 -13.30 35.46 38.58
C PHE A 637 -14.08 34.60 39.57
N MET A 638 -14.12 33.29 39.37
CA MET A 638 -14.89 32.37 40.20
C MET A 638 -14.39 32.32 41.64
N ALA A 639 -13.07 32.29 41.87
CA ALA A 639 -12.52 32.27 43.23
C ALA A 639 -12.92 33.53 44.05
N HIS A 640 -12.84 34.72 43.43
CA HIS A 640 -13.27 35.96 44.08
C HIS A 640 -14.79 36.07 44.22
N TYR A 641 -15.55 35.58 43.24
CA TYR A 641 -17.01 35.51 43.28
C TYR A 641 -17.48 34.64 44.45
N LEU A 642 -16.91 33.44 44.61
CA LEU A 642 -17.23 32.51 45.70
C LEU A 642 -16.88 33.05 47.08
N HIS A 643 -15.77 33.78 47.20
CA HIS A 643 -15.35 34.38 48.45
C HIS A 643 -16.36 35.43 48.96
N ARG A 644 -16.94 36.23 48.04
CA ARG A 644 -17.88 37.32 48.37
C ARG A 644 -19.36 36.91 48.41
N LEU A 645 -19.72 35.76 47.83
CA LEU A 645 -21.10 35.30 47.76
C LEU A 645 -21.60 34.82 49.13
N ASP A 646 -22.68 35.44 49.64
CA ASP A 646 -23.28 35.09 50.95
C ASP A 646 -24.82 34.99 50.87
N PRO A 647 -25.35 33.95 50.22
CA PRO A 647 -26.79 33.83 49.94
C PRO A 647 -27.64 33.65 51.20
N PHE A 648 -27.05 33.28 52.35
CA PHE A 648 -27.74 33.02 53.61
C PHE A 648 -27.55 34.14 54.66
N GLY A 649 -26.76 35.18 54.36
CA GLY A 649 -26.58 36.33 55.26
C GLY A 649 -25.74 36.03 56.50
N HIS A 650 -24.92 34.98 56.46
CA HIS A 650 -23.98 34.67 57.53
C HIS A 650 -22.74 35.56 57.39
N ARG A 651 -22.82 36.77 57.93
CA ARG A 651 -21.64 37.63 58.12
C ARG A 651 -20.66 36.88 59.02
N MET A 652 -19.49 36.51 58.49
CA MET A 652 -18.41 35.89 59.27
C MET A 652 -18.05 36.78 60.46
N ALA A 653 -18.62 36.46 61.63
CA ALA A 653 -18.22 36.98 62.92
C ALA A 653 -17.65 35.88 63.83
N GLU A 654 -17.67 34.62 63.40
CA GLU A 654 -16.96 33.53 64.08
C GLU A 654 -15.66 33.20 63.32
N PRO A 655 -14.50 33.19 63.99
CA PRO A 655 -13.27 32.68 63.40
C PRO A 655 -13.48 31.20 63.00
N PRO A 656 -12.85 30.71 61.92
CA PRO A 656 -12.95 29.31 61.55
C PRO A 656 -12.51 28.46 62.76
N SER A 657 -13.41 27.63 63.30
CA SER A 657 -12.98 26.61 64.25
C SER A 657 -11.94 25.74 63.55
N GLU A 658 -10.95 25.22 64.27
CA GLU A 658 -9.83 24.41 63.74
C GLU A 658 -10.24 23.17 62.93
N LYS A 659 -11.54 22.92 62.72
CA LYS A 659 -12.12 21.76 62.03
C LYS A 659 -12.80 22.05 60.68
N THR A 660 -12.85 23.30 60.18
CA THR A 660 -13.51 23.59 58.89
C THR A 660 -12.60 23.33 57.69
N VAL A 661 -12.90 22.28 56.92
CA VAL A 661 -12.21 21.93 55.66
C VAL A 661 -12.43 23.05 54.61
N PRO A 662 -11.38 23.53 53.91
CA PRO A 662 -11.51 24.58 52.90
C PRO A 662 -12.38 24.13 51.70
N PRO A 663 -13.11 25.07 51.05
CA PRO A 663 -13.99 24.75 49.94
C PRO A 663 -13.22 24.21 48.74
N VAL A 664 -13.81 23.28 47.98
CA VAL A 664 -13.22 22.73 46.76
C VAL A 664 -13.55 23.60 45.56
N LEU A 665 -12.53 23.89 44.75
CA LEU A 665 -12.67 24.46 43.41
C LEU A 665 -12.15 23.44 42.38
N MET A 666 -13.09 22.79 41.70
CA MET A 666 -12.77 21.80 40.68
C MET A 666 -12.61 22.46 39.31
N MET A 667 -11.47 22.23 38.65
CA MET A 667 -11.22 22.65 37.27
C MET A 667 -11.43 21.44 36.35
N ALA A 668 -12.52 21.48 35.60
CA ALA A 668 -12.98 20.41 34.72
C ALA A 668 -12.81 20.78 33.24
N GLY A 669 -12.60 19.79 32.38
CA GLY A 669 -12.58 19.98 30.93
C GLY A 669 -12.95 18.72 30.17
N TYR A 670 -13.57 18.90 29.00
CA TYR A 670 -13.88 17.84 28.04
C TYR A 670 -13.03 18.01 26.78
N SER A 671 -12.39 16.93 26.30
CA SER A 671 -11.60 16.90 25.07
C SER A 671 -10.53 18.01 25.03
N TYR A 672 -10.64 18.97 24.12
CA TYR A 672 -9.78 20.15 24.07
C TYR A 672 -9.76 20.92 25.39
N GLY A 673 -10.89 21.09 26.06
CA GLY A 673 -10.97 21.71 27.39
C GLY A 673 -10.17 20.93 28.43
N ALA A 674 -10.17 19.59 28.38
CA ALA A 674 -9.37 18.75 29.26
C ALA A 674 -7.87 18.96 28.99
N MET A 675 -7.47 19.07 27.72
CA MET A 675 -6.10 19.41 27.33
C MET A 675 -5.67 20.76 27.90
N ILE A 676 -6.49 21.80 27.79
CA ILE A 676 -6.21 23.11 28.41
C ILE A 676 -6.06 22.98 29.93
N THR A 677 -6.96 22.25 30.60
CA THR A 677 -6.90 22.01 32.05
C THR A 677 -5.57 21.35 32.47
N THR A 678 -5.03 20.43 31.67
CA THR A 678 -3.73 19.80 31.96
C THR A 678 -2.55 20.78 31.85
N GLN A 679 -2.68 21.83 31.04
CA GLN A 679 -1.64 22.84 30.83
C GLN A 679 -1.74 24.04 31.78
N LEU A 680 -2.81 24.14 32.58
CA LEU A 680 -2.94 25.22 33.55
C LEU A 680 -1.82 25.17 34.60
N PRO A 681 -1.31 26.32 35.06
CA PRO A 681 -0.39 26.32 36.19
C PRO A 681 -1.12 25.92 37.49
N PRO A 682 -0.38 25.61 38.56
CA PRO A 682 -0.92 25.41 39.90
C PRO A 682 -1.83 26.58 40.36
N LEU A 683 -2.87 26.29 41.15
CA LEU A 683 -3.92 27.26 41.50
C LEU A 683 -3.37 28.50 42.21
N ASP A 684 -2.34 28.38 43.02
CA ASP A 684 -1.62 29.48 43.65
C ASP A 684 -1.07 30.47 42.62
N GLN A 685 -0.46 29.99 41.54
CA GLN A 685 0.03 30.81 40.44
C GLN A 685 -1.11 31.39 39.57
N VAL A 686 -2.24 30.68 39.47
CA VAL A 686 -3.44 31.17 38.79
C VAL A 686 -4.05 32.38 39.53
N LEU A 687 -4.02 32.35 40.87
CA LEU A 687 -4.63 33.38 41.73
C LEU A 687 -3.69 34.53 42.07
N GLU A 688 -2.37 34.33 42.01
CA GLU A 688 -1.35 35.35 42.27
C GLU A 688 -1.65 36.69 41.56
N PRO A 689 -2.02 36.73 40.26
CA PRO A 689 -2.28 37.99 39.55
C PRO A 689 -3.51 38.76 40.04
N PHE A 690 -4.44 38.11 40.76
CA PHE A 690 -5.68 38.71 41.27
C PHE A 690 -5.58 39.14 42.74
N SER A 691 -4.51 38.74 43.43
CA SER A 691 -4.26 39.08 44.83
C SER A 691 -4.11 40.59 45.07
N SER A 692 -3.26 41.26 44.28
CA SER A 692 -2.99 42.71 44.37
C SER A 692 -2.77 43.34 42.98
N PRO A 693 -3.77 43.26 42.07
CA PRO A 693 -3.61 43.73 40.69
C PRO A 693 -3.48 45.26 40.61
N ASP A 694 -2.75 45.74 39.61
CA ASP A 694 -2.63 47.18 39.32
C ASP A 694 -4.01 47.75 38.97
N CYS A 695 -4.36 48.91 39.53
CA CYS A 695 -5.61 49.59 39.23
C CYS A 695 -5.72 49.89 37.73
N GLY A 696 -6.79 49.42 37.09
CA GLY A 696 -7.01 49.54 35.64
C GLY A 696 -6.50 48.35 34.80
N SER A 697 -5.75 47.41 35.40
CA SER A 697 -5.41 46.15 34.73
C SER A 697 -6.64 45.27 34.49
N HIS A 698 -6.57 44.36 33.51
CA HIS A 698 -7.66 43.41 33.25
C HIS A 698 -7.94 42.49 34.45
N ALA A 699 -6.93 42.09 35.23
CA ALA A 699 -7.14 41.33 36.46
C ALA A 699 -7.88 42.11 37.55
N ALA A 700 -7.60 43.42 37.69
CA ALA A 700 -8.38 44.29 38.58
C ALA A 700 -9.85 44.38 38.14
N GLN A 701 -10.11 44.52 36.83
CA GLN A 701 -11.47 44.56 36.30
C GLN A 701 -12.22 43.23 36.53
N ILE A 702 -11.55 42.10 36.32
CA ILE A 702 -12.13 40.77 36.57
C ILE A 702 -12.49 40.61 38.05
N ARG A 703 -11.58 40.96 38.96
CA ARG A 703 -11.82 40.90 40.41
C ARG A 703 -12.99 41.79 40.83
N LEU A 704 -12.99 43.07 40.44
CA LEU A 704 -14.09 44.00 40.77
C LEU A 704 -15.43 43.56 40.18
N ARG A 705 -15.44 42.96 38.97
CA ARG A 705 -16.64 42.35 38.41
C ARG A 705 -17.10 41.16 39.23
N ALA A 706 -16.20 40.27 39.65
CA ALA A 706 -16.54 39.12 40.50
C ALA A 706 -17.20 39.58 41.81
N GLU A 707 -16.61 40.56 42.49
CA GLU A 707 -17.12 41.10 43.75
C GLU A 707 -18.50 41.77 43.56
N SER A 708 -18.64 42.65 42.57
CA SER A 708 -19.92 43.36 42.30
C SER A 708 -21.05 42.46 41.80
N TRP A 709 -20.73 41.38 41.09
CA TRP A 709 -21.73 40.38 40.67
C TRP A 709 -22.15 39.50 41.85
N ALA A 710 -21.21 39.09 42.71
CA ALA A 710 -21.52 38.31 43.90
C ALA A 710 -22.42 39.06 44.88
N GLU A 711 -22.19 40.37 45.06
CA GLU A 711 -23.04 41.23 45.91
C GLU A 711 -24.47 41.36 45.34
N ARG A 712 -24.59 41.65 44.04
CA ARG A 712 -25.90 41.72 43.37
C ARG A 712 -26.65 40.39 43.45
N GLN A 713 -25.96 39.27 43.25
CA GLN A 713 -26.59 37.96 43.35
C GLN A 713 -26.99 37.63 44.79
N THR A 714 -26.14 37.93 45.76
CA THR A 714 -26.44 37.76 47.19
C THR A 714 -27.72 38.50 47.55
N GLN A 715 -27.82 39.77 47.14
CA GLN A 715 -29.02 40.59 47.35
C GLN A 715 -30.25 39.96 46.68
N ALA A 716 -30.16 39.56 45.40
CA ALA A 716 -31.27 38.97 44.67
C ALA A 716 -31.76 37.65 45.31
N VAL A 717 -30.85 36.79 45.77
CA VAL A 717 -31.19 35.53 46.44
C VAL A 717 -31.84 35.80 47.80
N GLN A 718 -31.31 36.73 48.59
CA GLN A 718 -31.89 37.10 49.89
C GLN A 718 -33.29 37.71 49.72
N GLU A 719 -33.49 38.56 48.71
CA GLU A 719 -34.80 39.12 48.35
C GLU A 719 -35.78 38.03 47.92
N ALA A 720 -35.35 37.07 47.09
CA ALA A 720 -36.18 35.93 46.67
C ALA A 720 -36.57 35.03 47.84
N ARG A 721 -35.64 34.72 48.76
CA ARG A 721 -35.92 33.95 49.99
C ARG A 721 -36.87 34.70 50.91
N ALA A 722 -36.68 36.02 51.09
CA ALA A 722 -37.59 36.86 51.86
C ALA A 722 -38.98 36.97 51.20
N ALA A 723 -39.07 36.92 49.88
CA ALA A 723 -40.33 36.89 49.15
C ALA A 723 -41.05 35.54 49.30
N MET A 724 -40.33 34.41 49.29
CA MET A 724 -40.90 33.07 49.52
C MET A 724 -41.37 32.87 50.97
N ALA A 725 -40.59 33.33 51.96
CA ALA A 725 -41.03 33.34 53.37
C ALA A 725 -42.30 34.20 53.56
N ARG A 726 -42.40 35.34 52.86
CA ARG A 726 -43.62 36.17 52.81
C ARG A 726 -44.77 35.50 52.05
N GLY A 727 -44.48 34.70 51.02
CA GLY A 727 -45.45 33.93 50.24
C GLY A 727 -46.07 32.77 51.02
N GLN A 728 -45.28 32.05 51.82
CA GLN A 728 -45.79 31.04 52.76
C GLN A 728 -46.63 31.66 53.89
N GLN A 729 -46.27 32.86 54.37
CA GLN A 729 -47.11 33.62 55.28
C GLN A 729 -48.42 34.11 54.63
N LYS A 730 -48.45 34.33 53.30
CA LYS A 730 -49.64 34.73 52.55
C LYS A 730 -50.54 33.56 52.11
N ALA A 731 -50.02 32.33 52.06
CA ALA A 731 -50.82 31.12 51.83
C ALA A 731 -51.77 30.80 53.01
N SER A 732 -51.63 31.46 54.17
CA SER A 732 -52.59 31.41 55.27
C SER A 732 -53.61 32.57 55.30
N ARG A 733 -53.62 33.49 54.32
CA ARG A 733 -54.58 34.61 54.32
C ARG A 733 -54.93 35.13 52.91
N LYS A 734 -56.21 34.95 52.55
CA LYS A 734 -56.89 35.37 51.30
C LYS A 734 -56.77 36.88 50.98
N THR A 735 -57.03 37.16 49.68
CA THR A 735 -57.42 38.40 48.95
C THR A 735 -56.33 39.26 48.26
N SER A 736 -56.14 39.01 46.94
CA SER A 736 -56.45 39.84 45.74
C SER A 736 -55.92 41.32 45.61
N PRO A 737 -55.87 41.93 44.40
CA PRO A 737 -54.59 42.25 43.73
C PRO A 737 -54.43 43.74 43.34
N THR A 738 -53.20 44.21 43.07
CA THR A 738 -53.00 45.37 42.18
C THR A 738 -51.60 45.43 41.57
N SER A 739 -51.60 45.80 40.29
CA SER A 739 -50.52 45.98 39.33
C SER A 739 -49.72 47.27 39.51
N SER A 740 -48.43 47.24 39.18
CA SER A 740 -47.79 48.33 38.42
C SER A 740 -46.48 47.87 37.81
N SER A 741 -46.41 47.99 36.49
CA SER A 741 -45.26 47.84 35.61
C SER A 741 -44.27 49.01 35.72
N GLU A 742 -43.15 48.87 35.00
CA GLU A 742 -42.08 49.84 34.69
C GLU A 742 -40.84 49.73 35.60
N LYS A 743 -39.58 49.79 35.12
CA LYS A 743 -39.01 49.92 33.78
C LYS A 743 -37.53 49.51 33.90
N SER A 744 -36.99 49.02 32.80
CA SER A 744 -35.57 48.74 32.57
C SER A 744 -34.64 49.91 32.97
N SER A 745 -33.53 49.60 33.63
CA SER A 745 -32.35 50.49 33.67
C SER A 745 -31.07 49.74 33.34
N SER A 746 -30.39 50.28 32.34
CA SER A 746 -29.09 50.01 31.71
C SER A 746 -27.90 49.76 32.65
N PRO A 747 -26.77 49.22 32.12
CA PRO A 747 -25.62 48.77 32.92
C PRO A 747 -24.80 49.94 33.50
N PRO A 748 -24.05 49.74 34.60
CA PRO A 748 -23.28 50.80 35.21
C PRO A 748 -22.01 51.13 34.40
N VAL A 749 -21.79 52.43 34.28
CA VAL A 749 -20.69 53.14 33.64
C VAL A 749 -19.38 52.93 34.41
N ALA A 750 -18.27 52.86 33.65
CA ALA A 750 -16.92 52.68 34.12
C ALA A 750 -16.45 53.78 35.09
N ALA A 751 -15.91 53.37 36.24
CA ALA A 751 -15.19 54.24 37.15
C ALA A 751 -13.74 54.48 36.66
N THR A 752 -13.31 55.73 36.69
CA THR A 752 -11.95 56.21 36.35
C THR A 752 -10.91 55.68 37.36
N PRO A 753 -9.69 55.25 36.95
CA PRO A 753 -8.77 54.57 37.85
C PRO A 753 -8.03 55.54 38.78
N ALA A 754 -8.15 55.31 40.09
CA ALA A 754 -7.18 55.79 41.07
C ALA A 754 -5.81 55.15 40.81
N LYS A 755 -4.73 55.93 40.81
CA LYS A 755 -3.35 55.41 40.68
C LYS A 755 -3.00 54.60 41.94
N GLY A 756 -2.75 53.30 41.79
CA GLY A 756 -2.36 52.39 42.88
C GLY A 756 -2.50 50.91 42.50
N LYS A 757 -2.21 50.01 43.44
CA LYS A 757 -2.60 48.59 43.37
C LYS A 757 -3.85 48.37 44.22
N LEU A 758 -4.74 47.47 43.81
CA LEU A 758 -5.85 47.03 44.67
C LEU A 758 -5.28 46.29 45.88
N SER A 759 -5.75 46.61 47.08
CA SER A 759 -5.33 45.93 48.31
C SER A 759 -5.75 44.45 48.28
N PRO A 760 -4.97 43.54 48.89
CA PRO A 760 -5.38 42.16 49.10
C PRO A 760 -6.72 42.07 49.83
N VAL A 761 -7.55 41.09 49.47
CA VAL A 761 -8.84 40.86 50.12
C VAL A 761 -8.61 40.26 51.51
N SER A 762 -9.07 40.94 52.56
CA SER A 762 -8.96 40.45 53.94
C SER A 762 -9.77 39.17 54.14
N GLY A 763 -9.15 38.14 54.70
CA GLY A 763 -9.81 36.86 54.96
C GLY A 763 -10.10 36.01 53.71
N PHE A 764 -9.38 36.22 52.60
CA PHE A 764 -9.54 35.42 51.40
C PHE A 764 -9.30 33.94 51.68
N ILE A 765 -10.31 33.11 51.38
CA ILE A 765 -10.25 31.66 51.57
C ILE A 765 -9.79 31.05 50.26
N THR A 766 -8.54 30.60 50.22
CA THR A 766 -8.01 29.89 49.06
C THR A 766 -8.68 28.52 48.96
N PRO A 767 -9.42 28.23 47.88
CA PRO A 767 -10.08 26.94 47.74
C PRO A 767 -9.06 25.84 47.46
N ARG A 768 -9.38 24.61 47.88
CA ARG A 768 -8.61 23.41 47.56
C ARG A 768 -8.85 23.04 46.09
N PRO A 769 -7.80 22.93 45.25
CA PRO A 769 -7.97 22.57 43.86
C PRO A 769 -8.30 21.07 43.71
N ALA A 770 -9.17 20.76 42.76
CA ALA A 770 -9.39 19.41 42.23
C ALA A 770 -9.49 19.47 40.70
N TYR A 771 -9.26 18.35 40.01
CA TYR A 771 -9.27 18.33 38.54
C TYR A 771 -10.12 17.19 38.00
N LEU A 772 -10.90 17.48 36.96
CA LEU A 772 -11.70 16.49 36.24
C LEU A 772 -11.39 16.57 34.74
N LEU A 773 -10.95 15.45 34.16
CA LEU A 773 -10.52 15.36 32.77
C LEU A 773 -11.37 14.31 32.05
N VAL A 774 -12.23 14.74 31.13
CA VAL A 774 -13.02 13.84 30.30
C VAL A 774 -12.41 13.78 28.90
N SER A 775 -12.03 12.58 28.45
CA SER A 775 -11.36 12.33 27.17
C SER A 775 -10.15 13.24 26.90
N PRO A 776 -9.11 13.24 27.77
CA PRO A 776 -7.96 14.14 27.62
C PRO A 776 -7.12 13.87 26.37
N LEU A 777 -6.83 14.90 25.58
CA LEU A 777 -6.01 14.78 24.37
C LEU A 777 -4.50 14.70 24.70
N GLN A 778 -3.96 13.50 24.91
CA GLN A 778 -2.53 13.25 25.20
C GLN A 778 -1.78 12.74 23.95
N GLY A 779 -0.85 13.51 23.36
CA GLY A 779 -0.05 13.05 22.22
C GLY A 779 0.37 14.11 21.21
N LEU A 780 0.54 13.75 19.93
CA LEU A 780 1.18 14.59 18.88
C LEU A 780 0.58 16.01 18.75
N VAL A 781 -0.69 16.19 19.13
CA VAL A 781 -1.40 17.48 19.13
C VAL A 781 -0.85 18.43 20.22
N THR A 782 -0.40 17.93 21.38
CA THR A 782 0.29 18.76 22.38
C THR A 782 1.69 19.16 21.92
N HIS A 783 2.40 18.31 21.17
CA HIS A 783 3.75 18.61 20.64
C HIS A 783 3.75 19.54 19.41
N LEU A 784 2.73 19.45 18.55
CA LEU A 784 2.56 20.41 17.44
C LEU A 784 2.14 21.79 17.96
N ALA A 785 1.31 21.85 19.00
CA ALA A 785 0.88 23.10 19.64
C ALA A 785 2.00 23.78 20.47
N THR A 786 2.97 23.02 21.00
CA THR A 786 4.15 23.55 21.72
C THR A 786 5.40 23.75 20.86
N MET A 787 5.37 23.40 19.56
CA MET A 787 6.49 23.49 18.61
C MET A 787 7.80 22.89 19.16
N SER A 788 7.74 21.65 19.67
CA SER A 788 8.91 20.88 20.10
C SER A 788 9.15 19.71 19.13
N LEU A 789 9.76 19.98 17.98
CA LEU A 789 10.23 18.96 17.02
C LEU A 789 11.70 18.61 17.31
N VAL A 790 11.94 17.75 18.31
CA VAL A 790 13.22 17.05 18.48
C VAL A 790 12.95 15.61 18.92
N PRO A 791 13.55 14.59 18.27
CA PRO A 791 13.43 13.19 18.68
C PRO A 791 13.99 12.97 20.10
N SER A 792 13.36 12.06 20.85
CA SER A 792 13.59 11.75 22.27
C SER A 792 14.98 11.20 22.65
N VAL A 793 15.93 11.15 21.72
CA VAL A 793 17.30 10.60 21.97
C VAL A 793 18.29 11.69 22.41
N PHE A 794 17.95 12.97 22.27
CA PHE A 794 18.82 14.11 22.64
C PHE A 794 18.17 15.12 23.62
N ALA A 795 17.11 14.76 24.32
CA ALA A 795 16.44 15.67 25.25
C ALA A 795 17.14 15.71 26.63
N ARG A 796 18.21 16.50 26.75
CA ARG A 796 18.65 17.01 28.06
C ARG A 796 17.72 18.16 28.45
N GLN A 797 16.89 17.89 29.46
CA GLN A 797 15.98 18.78 30.22
C GLN A 797 14.71 19.29 29.50
N LYS A 798 13.56 18.77 29.94
CA LYS A 798 12.20 19.29 29.71
C LYS A 798 12.05 20.67 30.40
N PRO A 799 11.29 21.63 29.85
CA PRO A 799 11.14 22.95 30.47
C PRO A 799 10.37 22.87 31.80
N ARG A 800 10.92 23.51 32.85
CA ARG A 800 10.37 23.59 34.24
C ARG A 800 8.85 23.80 34.35
N GLN A 801 8.25 24.56 33.43
CA GLN A 801 6.83 24.91 33.46
C GLN A 801 5.88 23.76 33.09
N GLU A 802 6.32 22.82 32.23
CA GLU A 802 5.53 21.61 31.90
C GLU A 802 5.57 20.60 33.05
N ASP A 803 6.67 20.53 33.79
CA ASP A 803 6.80 19.66 34.96
C ASP A 803 5.88 20.12 36.11
N ASP A 804 5.76 21.43 36.34
CA ASP A 804 4.88 21.98 37.38
C ASP A 804 3.38 21.80 37.06
N ALA A 805 3.00 21.84 35.77
CA ALA A 805 1.63 21.65 35.32
C ALA A 805 1.16 20.18 35.44
N GLU A 806 2.03 19.20 35.16
CA GLU A 806 1.72 17.79 35.42
C GLU A 806 1.77 17.48 36.93
N ALA A 807 2.73 18.04 37.67
CA ALA A 807 2.88 17.81 39.10
C ALA A 807 1.65 18.24 39.91
N LYS A 808 0.92 19.28 39.49
CA LYS A 808 -0.31 19.72 40.16
C LYS A 808 -1.43 18.65 40.09
N LEU A 809 -1.46 17.84 39.03
CA LEU A 809 -2.48 16.80 38.84
C LEU A 809 -2.20 15.59 39.74
N VAL A 810 -0.93 15.33 40.04
CA VAL A 810 -0.49 14.28 40.96
C VAL A 810 -0.72 14.69 42.42
N ARG A 811 -0.45 15.95 42.75
CA ARG A 811 -0.52 16.47 44.14
C ARG A 811 -1.94 16.71 44.65
N ASN A 812 -2.91 16.85 43.76
CA ASN A 812 -4.29 17.19 44.09
C ASN A 812 -5.25 16.12 43.55
N PRO A 813 -6.45 15.96 44.14
CA PRO A 813 -7.42 14.99 43.66
C PRO A 813 -7.74 15.23 42.18
N THR A 814 -7.43 14.23 41.35
CA THR A 814 -7.63 14.33 39.90
C THR A 814 -8.27 13.05 39.37
N LEU A 815 -9.38 13.18 38.66
CA LEU A 815 -10.01 12.09 37.92
C LEU A 815 -9.84 12.30 36.41
N ALA A 816 -9.29 11.32 35.71
CA ALA A 816 -9.25 11.26 34.25
C ALA A 816 -10.09 10.08 33.76
N VAL A 817 -11.11 10.35 32.94
CA VAL A 817 -12.00 9.32 32.37
C VAL A 817 -11.82 9.30 30.85
N PHE A 818 -11.57 8.11 30.29
CA PHE A 818 -11.35 7.93 28.85
C PHE A 818 -11.86 6.58 28.36
N GLY A 819 -12.17 6.49 27.07
CA GLY A 819 -12.62 5.27 26.42
C GLY A 819 -11.50 4.49 25.74
N ASP A 820 -11.69 3.19 25.55
CA ASP A 820 -10.75 2.32 24.84
C ASP A 820 -10.85 2.45 23.31
N ASN A 821 -11.99 2.92 22.80
CA ASN A 821 -12.28 3.17 21.38
C ASN A 821 -12.18 4.66 21.00
N ASP A 822 -11.36 5.46 21.70
CA ASP A 822 -11.15 6.87 21.36
C ASP A 822 -10.44 7.03 20.00
N ILE A 823 -11.13 7.65 19.03
CA ILE A 823 -10.65 7.85 17.66
C ILE A 823 -9.57 8.95 17.54
N PHE A 824 -9.45 9.84 18.53
CA PHE A 824 -8.53 10.98 18.48
C PHE A 824 -7.21 10.69 19.19
N VAL A 825 -7.22 9.86 20.23
CA VAL A 825 -6.01 9.51 20.98
C VAL A 825 -5.89 7.99 21.08
N PRO A 826 -4.78 7.40 20.59
CA PRO A 826 -4.54 5.97 20.78
C PRO A 826 -4.54 5.59 22.26
N VAL A 827 -5.41 4.67 22.66
CA VAL A 827 -5.61 4.24 24.06
C VAL A 827 -4.29 3.83 24.74
N GLY A 828 -3.36 3.21 24.01
CA GLY A 828 -2.04 2.85 24.54
C GLY A 828 -1.25 4.04 25.09
N LYS A 829 -1.39 5.24 24.50
CA LYS A 829 -0.76 6.46 25.02
C LYS A 829 -1.43 6.98 26.28
N LEU A 830 -2.77 6.88 26.35
CA LEU A 830 -3.53 7.26 27.55
C LEU A 830 -3.20 6.33 28.72
N ARG A 831 -3.18 5.01 28.49
CA ARG A 831 -2.75 4.02 29.49
C ARG A 831 -1.34 4.30 30.00
N ALA A 832 -0.39 4.60 29.12
CA ALA A 832 0.97 4.94 29.52
C ALA A 832 1.06 6.25 30.33
N TRP A 833 0.31 7.28 29.91
CA TRP A 833 0.26 8.56 30.61
C TRP A 833 -0.38 8.43 32.00
N VAL A 834 -1.53 7.76 32.09
CA VAL A 834 -2.22 7.45 33.35
C VAL A 834 -1.35 6.60 34.25
N GLY A 835 -0.71 5.55 33.71
CA GLY A 835 0.18 4.69 34.47
C GLY A 835 1.33 5.48 35.11
N ARG A 836 1.97 6.37 34.34
CA ARG A 836 3.07 7.23 34.82
C ARG A 836 2.66 8.20 35.93
N LEU A 837 1.47 8.78 35.87
CA LEU A 837 1.01 9.74 36.88
C LEU A 837 0.44 9.05 38.13
N SER A 838 -0.24 7.91 37.94
CA SER A 838 -0.81 7.13 39.04
C SER A 838 0.28 6.40 39.84
N SER A 839 1.40 6.02 39.20
CA SER A 839 2.50 5.31 39.86
C SER A 839 3.41 6.19 40.71
N GLN A 840 3.19 7.52 40.77
CA GLN A 840 4.02 8.42 41.57
C GLN A 840 3.70 8.24 43.07
N PRO A 841 4.70 8.26 43.96
CA PRO A 841 4.48 8.08 45.40
C PRO A 841 3.61 9.21 45.95
N GLY A 842 2.49 8.86 46.61
CA GLY A 842 1.53 9.82 47.14
C GLY A 842 0.62 10.48 46.10
N SER A 843 0.52 9.92 44.89
CA SER A 843 -0.35 10.42 43.83
C SER A 843 -1.82 10.37 44.22
N GLN A 844 -2.53 11.48 44.03
CA GLN A 844 -3.99 11.58 44.13
C GLN A 844 -4.66 11.54 42.75
N PHE A 845 -3.91 11.17 41.71
CA PHE A 845 -4.38 11.04 40.34
C PHE A 845 -4.99 9.65 40.11
N GLN A 846 -6.20 9.60 39.57
CA GLN A 846 -6.93 8.38 39.22
C GLN A 846 -7.33 8.45 37.75
N GLY A 847 -6.91 7.46 36.97
CA GLY A 847 -7.36 7.29 35.59
C GLY A 847 -8.27 6.08 35.45
N HIS A 848 -9.44 6.27 34.87
CA HIS A 848 -10.44 5.23 34.63
C HIS A 848 -10.71 5.08 33.14
N GLU A 849 -10.54 3.85 32.68
CA GLU A 849 -10.86 3.43 31.32
C GLU A 849 -12.25 2.79 31.31
N ILE A 850 -13.13 3.24 30.40
CA ILE A 850 -14.45 2.64 30.18
C ILE A 850 -14.39 1.86 28.87
N GLY A 851 -14.64 0.55 28.95
CA GLY A 851 -14.67 -0.33 27.78
C GLY A 851 -15.82 0.04 26.84
N SER A 852 -15.59 -0.14 25.54
CA SER A 852 -16.47 0.23 24.42
C SER A 852 -16.72 1.72 24.21
N ALA A 853 -16.27 2.61 25.10
CA ALA A 853 -16.54 4.04 25.01
C ALA A 853 -15.69 4.72 23.92
N GLY A 854 -16.32 5.53 23.08
CA GLY A 854 -15.69 6.42 22.13
C GLY A 854 -15.43 7.82 22.71
N HIS A 855 -14.81 8.71 21.92
CA HIS A 855 -14.49 10.08 22.37
C HIS A 855 -15.72 10.93 22.72
N PHE A 856 -16.84 10.65 22.06
CA PHE A 856 -18.11 11.38 22.20
C PHE A 856 -19.11 10.70 23.14
N TRP A 857 -18.75 9.58 23.79
CA TRP A 857 -19.61 8.93 24.79
C TRP A 857 -21.03 8.64 24.30
N ALA A 858 -21.16 8.24 23.03
CA ALA A 858 -22.46 8.04 22.36
C ALA A 858 -22.94 6.58 22.42
N GLU A 859 -22.06 5.67 22.84
CA GLU A 859 -22.33 4.24 22.93
C GLU A 859 -23.31 3.91 24.07
N GLU A 860 -24.01 2.79 23.96
CA GLU A 860 -25.05 2.41 24.92
C GLU A 860 -24.44 2.14 26.31
N GLY A 861 -24.97 2.81 27.34
CA GLY A 861 -24.56 2.63 28.75
C GLY A 861 -23.22 3.28 29.15
N VAL A 862 -22.39 3.76 28.20
CA VAL A 862 -21.09 4.35 28.55
C VAL A 862 -21.19 5.74 29.16
N LEU A 863 -22.21 6.51 28.77
CA LEU A 863 -22.50 7.83 29.34
C LEU A 863 -22.86 7.72 30.82
N ASP A 864 -23.73 6.77 31.17
CA ASP A 864 -24.13 6.53 32.56
C ASP A 864 -22.94 6.07 33.40
N ALA A 865 -22.12 5.15 32.89
CA ALA A 865 -20.89 4.71 33.54
C ALA A 865 -19.88 5.86 33.78
N MET A 866 -19.74 6.78 32.81
CA MET A 866 -18.91 7.98 32.99
C MET A 866 -19.51 8.91 34.06
N LEU A 867 -20.82 9.14 34.04
CA LEU A 867 -21.51 10.01 34.99
C LEU A 867 -21.44 9.46 36.41
N ASP A 868 -21.55 8.15 36.60
CA ASP A 868 -21.39 7.50 37.91
C ASP A 868 -20.00 7.76 38.49
N LEU A 869 -18.94 7.60 37.70
CA LEU A 869 -17.57 7.91 38.13
C LEU A 869 -17.39 9.39 38.51
N ILE A 870 -17.97 10.30 37.71
CA ILE A 870 -17.92 11.74 38.00
C ILE A 870 -18.68 12.04 39.29
N CYS A 871 -19.87 11.45 39.49
CA CYS A 871 -20.69 11.63 40.66
C CYS A 871 -20.02 11.08 41.93
N ASP A 872 -19.38 9.92 41.85
CA ASP A 872 -18.64 9.31 42.94
C ASP A 872 -17.43 10.15 43.34
N PHE A 873 -16.67 10.64 42.35
CA PHE A 873 -15.52 11.50 42.58
C PHE A 873 -15.93 12.84 43.19
N ALA A 874 -16.96 13.48 42.65
CA ALA A 874 -17.52 14.71 43.19
C ALA A 874 -18.10 14.49 44.60
N GLY A 875 -18.78 13.36 44.83
CA GLY A 875 -19.33 12.99 46.15
C GLY A 875 -18.23 12.88 47.22
N LYS A 876 -17.16 12.13 46.93
CA LYS A 876 -15.99 12.02 47.83
C LYS A 876 -15.41 13.39 48.20
N LEU A 877 -15.28 14.28 47.21
CA LEU A 877 -14.77 15.63 47.43
C LEU A 877 -15.73 16.53 48.20
N TYR A 878 -17.04 16.35 48.03
CA TYR A 878 -18.08 17.14 48.69
C TYR A 878 -18.24 16.79 50.18
N ASP A 879 -18.00 15.54 50.53
CA ASP A 879 -18.12 15.04 51.91
C ASP A 879 -16.82 15.17 52.73
N GLY A 880 -15.72 15.55 52.08
CA GLY A 880 -14.47 15.91 52.75
C GLY A 880 -13.58 14.73 53.14
N ASN A 881 -13.75 13.58 52.48
CA ASN A 881 -12.89 12.40 52.63
C ASN A 881 -11.67 12.43 51.71
#